data_AF-A0A961BCS7-F1
#
_entry.id   AF-A0A961BCS7-F1
#
_cell.length_a   1.000
_cell.length_b   1.000
_cell.length_c   1.000
_cell.angle_alpha   90.00
_cell.angle_beta   90.00
_cell.angle_gamma   90.00
#
_symmetry.space_group_name_H-M   'P 1'
#
loop_
_entity.id
_entity.type
_entity.pdbx_description
1 polymer ?
#
loop_
_entity_poly.entity_id
_entity_poly.type
_entity_poly.pdbx_seq_one_letter_code
_entity_poly.pdbx_strand_id
1 'polypeptide(L)'
;MEQADAPPIQEQGRRMPRSGLPLILTCLFISDTISGMYEVRFSASFLITIFLQAMSTRAETPPERLEFTRMIAHLANYSDPDYLNFIEEVSPDLVQHGFYGAHFWSLAHTPQYAGYPAHFPLQGLEECGTWFESRNAALHQRHVRVVGHFNVEFLVGEPDGPDGPRGFFKFYRDLWNEKELGPKPVLDPLEFLEKDVEGQPIVQQAYRIGGMHEYFACLRNPAWQQVLRAWIKRGVERGVDGFIANYFYRHNCLCRHCQSGFKAYLREKFNPGQLKSRFGIVDLEKHRFPEIVCWHKPEETTPLRQEMLRWSQLSNKQIFDDLFIRYGRSLKPGLLTAQWNHLGDFQEISGDERCFLPAEVWGRDEDYLWYSTGASACQTDLKNGFFGDATLQARFIRGAFDDKPFTLGKYESVRTRTAIAELAANGGAPMGLYARFENPAAREIYRQYYPFLKRYEALYRANHPHAEVKLLFPRKALHRGDTGPLQTFRDSGKAWLDRHLLFSVEPDDLTPGLGGYYDTIPDEAGRRFSTFTAPAHVRVSANRPAGGGEIDLHFVNYNREELPPTKAGKPNPGKGPEDEKPIPVGGITVDFAVPPNFVPGQVEFITPEQPEPRELAFQLRDGRLAFTLPEFLVYGVARMIAAPAEKPLQVAGLTTVFHRNSHAEMFLGRLLETDTLDGKGDRVPLHLASLFTDQVPANDISRALAAATPGLQIGKTVRDALTRETGTLAVDGVFLIAEHGEYPETSTGQIAYPKRRFFEELFRVFDESGKIVPVFSDKHLADNWIDTQWIYEEAKKRGIPLMAGSSVPGTWRFPEADLPRGAKIREIVGVNYGRLDAYGFHALEAMQSLAERRAGGETGVRTVRCLSGEDVWEAGRKGLYDPLLLDAVTAAFRERPLKPGETLAGLARQDPTLFHIEYTDGLRVSLLTVPGAVAEWAAAWRQEDGSVKATTFATQELRPYFHFAHLLHNITGFMRTGQAPWPVERTVLTTGLLDALLTSRRDGGKELETPWLGRISYQTTWDWHQPPPPPPGRNIRNP
;
A
#
# COMPACT_ATOMS: atom_id res chain seq x y z
N MET A 1 -31.57 40.50 -28.50
CA MET A 1 -31.22 41.92 -28.69
C MET A 1 -29.73 42.03 -28.44
N GLU A 2 -28.82 42.26 -29.39
CA GLU A 2 -28.71 42.39 -30.85
C GLU A 2 -27.19 42.16 -31.06
N GLN A 3 -26.77 40.99 -31.53
CA GLN A 3 -26.37 40.61 -32.90
C GLN A 3 -25.13 41.30 -33.52
N ALA A 4 -24.43 40.47 -34.32
CA ALA A 4 -23.33 40.70 -35.28
C ALA A 4 -21.89 40.59 -34.73
N ASP A 5 -20.91 39.92 -35.36
CA ASP A 5 -20.83 38.99 -36.51
C ASP A 5 -19.40 38.38 -36.51
N ALA A 6 -19.24 37.13 -36.98
CA ALA A 6 -17.97 36.55 -37.45
C ALA A 6 -17.87 36.75 -39.00
N PRO A 7 -16.79 36.40 -39.78
CA PRO A 7 -15.62 35.51 -39.55
C PRO A 7 -14.31 36.03 -40.28
N PRO A 8 -13.49 35.22 -41.01
CA PRO A 8 -12.41 34.29 -40.63
C PRO A 8 -11.02 34.64 -41.27
N ILE A 9 -9.97 33.79 -41.11
CA ILE A 9 -9.08 33.25 -42.19
C ILE A 9 -7.85 32.50 -41.62
N GLN A 10 -7.57 31.34 -42.23
CA GLN A 10 -6.41 30.45 -42.09
C GLN A 10 -5.20 30.95 -42.92
N GLU A 11 -3.96 30.59 -42.55
CA GLU A 11 -2.90 30.04 -43.44
C GLU A 11 -1.61 29.81 -42.61
N GLN A 12 -1.16 28.57 -42.40
CA GLN A 12 -0.10 27.86 -43.14
C GLN A 12 1.22 28.64 -43.34
N GLY A 13 2.34 28.11 -42.82
CA GLY A 13 3.67 28.62 -43.18
C GLY A 13 4.84 27.99 -42.43
N ARG A 14 5.52 27.04 -43.09
CA ARG A 14 6.71 26.27 -42.66
C ARG A 14 7.99 27.09 -42.37
N ARG A 15 8.85 26.46 -41.55
CA ARG A 15 10.35 26.39 -41.55
C ARG A 15 11.20 27.33 -40.66
N MET A 16 11.96 26.65 -39.77
CA MET A 16 13.24 26.96 -39.07
C MET A 16 14.27 27.79 -39.89
N PRO A 17 15.35 28.42 -39.31
CA PRO A 17 16.25 27.85 -38.27
C PRO A 17 16.89 28.82 -37.23
N ARG A 18 17.85 28.23 -36.48
CA ARG A 18 18.55 28.54 -35.21
C ARG A 18 19.57 29.72 -35.17
N SER A 19 19.98 29.99 -33.91
CA SER A 19 21.24 30.56 -33.36
C SER A 19 21.21 32.06 -32.98
N GLY A 20 21.80 32.56 -31.87
CA GLY A 20 22.55 32.00 -30.73
C GLY A 20 23.23 33.12 -29.89
N LEU A 21 23.77 32.75 -28.70
CA LEU A 21 24.84 33.41 -27.87
C LEU A 21 24.53 34.68 -27.04
N PRO A 22 25.37 35.10 -26.03
CA PRO A 22 26.61 34.50 -25.44
C PRO A 22 26.83 34.61 -23.89
N LEU A 23 27.87 33.95 -23.35
CA LEU A 23 29.06 34.50 -22.61
C LEU A 23 29.84 33.35 -21.89
N ILE A 24 31.06 32.94 -22.28
CA ILE A 24 32.45 33.46 -22.08
C ILE A 24 33.03 33.27 -20.66
N LEU A 25 34.06 32.41 -20.55
CA LEU A 25 35.41 32.82 -20.10
C LEU A 25 36.50 31.84 -20.56
N THR A 26 37.70 32.37 -20.75
CA THR A 26 38.80 31.89 -21.60
C THR A 26 39.99 31.43 -20.76
N CYS A 27 40.80 30.48 -21.28
CA CYS A 27 42.26 30.49 -21.14
C CYS A 27 42.91 29.67 -22.27
N LEU A 28 43.86 30.29 -22.98
CA LEU A 28 44.65 29.80 -24.11
C LEU A 28 46.14 29.83 -23.72
N PHE A 29 46.98 28.95 -24.27
CA PHE A 29 48.13 29.32 -25.13
C PHE A 29 49.01 28.11 -25.60
N ILE A 30 49.25 28.08 -26.94
CA ILE A 30 50.48 27.79 -27.77
C ILE A 30 51.20 26.42 -27.59
N SER A 31 51.27 25.50 -28.57
CA SER A 31 51.94 25.40 -29.91
C SER A 31 53.41 24.98 -29.88
N ASP A 32 53.76 23.82 -30.49
CA ASP A 32 54.74 23.67 -31.60
C ASP A 32 55.15 22.21 -31.95
N THR A 33 54.92 21.86 -33.23
CA THR A 33 55.80 21.25 -34.27
C THR A 33 56.61 19.92 -34.11
N ILE A 34 56.13 18.88 -34.83
CA ILE A 34 56.76 17.87 -35.73
C ILE A 34 58.13 17.20 -35.40
N SER A 35 58.13 15.85 -35.24
CA SER A 35 58.89 14.87 -36.09
C SER A 35 58.89 13.44 -35.52
N GLY A 36 58.81 12.43 -36.41
CA GLY A 36 59.56 11.18 -36.23
C GLY A 36 58.80 9.89 -35.87
N MET A 37 58.38 9.17 -36.92
CA MET A 37 58.62 7.73 -37.15
C MET A 37 58.19 6.65 -36.13
N TYR A 38 57.31 5.78 -36.64
CA TYR A 38 57.12 4.35 -36.33
C TYR A 38 56.89 3.94 -34.87
N GLU A 39 55.63 3.67 -34.51
CA GLU A 39 55.24 2.39 -33.89
C GLU A 39 53.72 2.22 -33.80
N VAL A 40 53.29 1.00 -34.12
CA VAL A 40 52.06 0.28 -33.78
C VAL A 40 50.90 1.09 -33.16
N ARG A 41 49.91 1.47 -34.00
CA ARG A 41 48.59 1.93 -33.52
C ARG A 41 47.66 0.73 -33.28
N PHE A 42 47.69 0.18 -32.07
CA PHE A 42 46.48 -0.38 -31.45
C PHE A 42 45.66 0.81 -30.94
N SER A 43 44.58 1.17 -31.64
CA SER A 43 43.75 2.31 -31.25
C SER A 43 42.89 1.97 -30.04
N ALA A 44 43.25 2.61 -28.93
CA ALA A 44 42.47 3.16 -27.83
C ALA A 44 40.91 3.22 -27.95
N SER A 45 40.25 2.10 -28.24
CA SER A 45 38.80 1.92 -28.06
C SER A 45 38.45 0.75 -27.15
N PHE A 46 39.45 0.05 -26.61
CA PHE A 46 39.25 -1.14 -25.77
C PHE A 46 39.50 -0.92 -24.27
N LEU A 47 40.19 0.16 -23.88
CA LEU A 47 40.50 0.48 -22.48
C LEU A 47 39.49 1.41 -21.79
N ILE A 48 38.64 2.12 -22.56
CA ILE A 48 37.54 2.91 -22.00
C ILE A 48 36.32 2.03 -21.72
N THR A 49 36.14 0.94 -22.46
CA THR A 49 35.03 0.00 -22.24
C THR A 49 35.23 -0.90 -21.01
N ILE A 50 36.49 -1.19 -20.64
CA ILE A 50 36.81 -2.02 -19.46
C ILE A 50 36.80 -1.20 -18.15
N PHE A 51 37.04 0.12 -18.20
CA PHE A 51 36.88 0.98 -17.02
C PHE A 51 35.43 1.47 -16.79
N LEU A 52 34.59 1.45 -17.83
CA LEU A 52 33.14 1.72 -17.70
C LEU A 52 32.31 0.48 -17.34
N GLN A 53 32.88 -0.73 -17.39
CA GLN A 53 32.24 -1.97 -16.89
C GLN A 53 32.61 -2.33 -15.45
N ALA A 54 33.58 -1.65 -14.83
CA ALA A 54 33.93 -1.79 -13.41
C ALA A 54 33.23 -0.79 -12.49
N MET A 55 32.43 0.13 -13.05
CA MET A 55 31.45 0.94 -12.32
C MET A 55 30.05 0.64 -12.85
N SER A 56 29.68 -0.64 -12.81
CA SER A 56 28.30 -0.94 -12.46
C SER A 56 28.13 -0.37 -11.06
N THR A 57 27.59 0.85 -10.97
CA THR A 57 26.98 1.30 -9.74
C THR A 57 26.01 0.19 -9.37
N ARG A 58 26.40 -0.66 -8.40
CA ARG A 58 25.41 -1.25 -7.51
C ARG A 58 24.51 -0.08 -7.20
N ALA A 59 23.27 -0.11 -7.68
CA ALA A 59 22.24 0.69 -7.06
C ALA A 59 22.43 0.37 -5.57
N GLU A 60 22.94 1.33 -4.80
CA GLU A 60 23.05 1.14 -3.36
C GLU A 60 21.66 0.72 -2.93
N THR A 61 21.56 -0.49 -2.41
CA THR A 61 20.32 -0.95 -1.79
C THR A 61 19.94 0.17 -0.84
N PRO A 62 18.75 0.79 -0.99
CA PRO A 62 18.36 1.88 -0.10
C PRO A 62 18.60 1.44 1.34
N PRO A 63 19.19 2.29 2.19
CA PRO A 63 19.56 1.91 3.54
C PRO A 63 18.35 1.27 4.23
N GLU A 64 18.59 0.14 4.88
CA GLU A 64 17.54 -0.58 5.60
C GLU A 64 16.85 0.39 6.56
N ARG A 65 15.52 0.49 6.44
CA ARG A 65 14.69 1.37 7.26
C ARG A 65 14.97 1.09 8.73
N LEU A 66 15.18 2.15 9.52
CA LEU A 66 15.31 2.01 10.97
C LEU A 66 14.07 1.29 11.53
N GLU A 67 14.29 0.25 12.33
CA GLU A 67 13.25 -0.43 13.09
C GLU A 67 13.67 -0.58 14.56
N PHE A 68 12.71 -0.41 15.47
CA PHE A 68 12.82 -0.71 16.89
C PHE A 68 11.43 -0.85 17.52
N THR A 69 11.32 -1.67 18.56
CA THR A 69 10.03 -1.98 19.21
C THR A 69 10.05 -1.70 20.71
N ARG A 70 11.23 -1.48 21.30
CA ARG A 70 11.40 -1.27 22.75
C ARG A 70 12.27 -0.05 23.00
N MET A 71 11.68 1.02 23.55
CA MET A 71 12.39 2.27 23.86
C MET A 71 12.28 2.64 25.34
N ILE A 72 13.34 3.14 25.96
CA ILE A 72 13.26 3.71 27.32
C ILE A 72 13.73 5.16 27.30
N ALA A 73 13.04 6.05 28.00
CA ALA A 73 13.43 7.46 28.08
C ALA A 73 13.62 7.91 29.53
N HIS A 74 14.79 8.48 29.81
CA HIS A 74 15.18 8.93 31.15
C HIS A 74 15.45 10.43 31.20
N LEU A 75 14.71 11.13 32.07
CA LEU A 75 15.03 12.51 32.48
C LEU A 75 15.88 12.56 33.76
N ALA A 76 15.85 11.50 34.57
CA ALA A 76 16.50 11.42 35.87
C ALA A 76 16.90 9.97 36.20
N ASN A 77 17.70 9.82 37.26
CA ASN A 77 18.09 8.56 37.91
C ASN A 77 18.83 7.54 37.03
N TYR A 78 19.15 7.90 35.79
CA TYR A 78 20.00 7.11 34.90
C TYR A 78 21.46 7.02 35.38
N SER A 79 21.82 7.79 36.42
CA SER A 79 23.11 7.74 37.08
C SER A 79 23.22 6.67 38.16
N ASP A 80 22.10 6.05 38.56
CA ASP A 80 22.08 5.01 39.58
C ASP A 80 23.00 3.84 39.20
N PRO A 81 23.76 3.26 40.15
CA PRO A 81 24.63 2.12 39.89
C PRO A 81 23.92 0.91 39.28
N ASP A 82 22.65 0.69 39.63
CA ASP A 82 21.87 -0.47 39.22
C ASP A 82 21.18 -0.29 37.86
N TYR A 83 21.31 0.89 37.23
CA TYR A 83 20.69 1.17 35.94
C TYR A 83 21.13 0.20 34.84
N LEU A 84 22.42 -0.18 34.78
CA LEU A 84 22.89 -1.11 33.73
C LEU A 84 22.33 -2.52 33.92
N ASN A 85 22.13 -2.96 35.17
CA ASN A 85 21.49 -4.25 35.46
C ASN A 85 20.04 -4.21 34.98
N PHE A 86 19.31 -3.13 35.25
CA PHE A 86 17.97 -2.94 34.69
C PHE A 86 17.95 -3.01 33.16
N ILE A 87 18.91 -2.39 32.47
CA ILE A 87 19.01 -2.44 31.01
C ILE A 87 19.25 -3.87 30.50
N GLU A 88 20.09 -4.66 31.18
CA GLU A 88 20.31 -6.07 30.83
C GLU A 88 19.04 -6.90 31.00
N GLU A 89 18.31 -6.69 32.10
CA GLU A 89 17.08 -7.40 32.42
C GLU A 89 15.97 -7.19 31.38
N VAL A 90 15.86 -5.99 30.83
CA VAL A 90 14.72 -5.61 29.95
C VAL A 90 15.12 -5.51 28.47
N SER A 91 16.41 -5.43 28.16
CA SER A 91 16.97 -5.45 26.79
C SER A 91 16.25 -4.50 25.79
N PRO A 92 16.25 -3.17 26.01
CA PRO A 92 15.65 -2.22 25.06
C PRO A 92 16.50 -2.09 23.78
N ASP A 93 15.88 -1.68 22.67
CA ASP A 93 16.58 -1.42 21.40
C ASP A 93 17.23 -0.04 21.38
N LEU A 94 16.59 0.90 22.08
CA LEU A 94 16.93 2.32 22.09
C LEU A 94 16.71 2.92 23.48
N VAL A 95 17.65 3.73 23.96
CA VAL A 95 17.47 4.55 25.16
C VAL A 95 17.66 6.03 24.85
N GLN A 96 16.71 6.84 25.31
CA GLN A 96 16.84 8.29 25.37
C GLN A 96 17.46 8.67 26.72
N HIS A 97 18.72 9.10 26.68
CA HIS A 97 19.58 9.16 27.86
C HIS A 97 20.43 10.43 27.89
N GLY A 98 20.36 11.18 28.99
CA GLY A 98 21.18 12.38 29.23
C GLY A 98 20.78 13.60 28.39
N PHE A 99 21.30 14.77 28.77
CA PHE A 99 21.08 16.05 28.08
C PHE A 99 22.39 16.57 27.48
N TYR A 100 22.33 17.00 26.21
CA TYR A 100 23.51 17.42 25.42
C TYR A 100 23.40 18.84 24.84
N GLY A 101 22.22 19.46 24.94
CA GLY A 101 21.93 20.80 24.42
C GLY A 101 22.00 21.90 25.47
N ALA A 102 21.16 22.92 25.32
CA ALA A 102 21.18 24.16 26.10
C ALA A 102 21.20 23.95 27.62
N HIS A 103 20.46 22.98 28.17
CA HIS A 103 20.50 22.69 29.61
C HIS A 103 21.85 22.16 30.10
N PHE A 104 22.57 21.36 29.31
CA PHE A 104 23.90 20.88 29.68
C PHE A 104 24.86 22.06 29.87
N TRP A 105 24.92 22.91 28.84
CA TRP A 105 25.79 24.07 28.83
C TRP A 105 25.33 25.22 29.73
N SER A 106 24.07 25.20 30.19
CA SER A 106 23.55 26.15 31.17
C SER A 106 23.81 25.71 32.61
N LEU A 107 23.69 24.42 32.92
CA LEU A 107 23.51 23.96 34.30
C LEU A 107 24.57 23.00 34.82
N ALA A 108 25.28 22.25 33.97
CA ALA A 108 26.18 21.19 34.44
C ALA A 108 27.32 21.72 35.33
N HIS A 109 27.84 22.92 35.08
CA HIS A 109 28.86 23.58 35.92
C HIS A 109 28.30 24.28 37.17
N THR A 110 26.98 24.35 37.32
CA THR A 110 26.32 25.09 38.41
C THR A 110 26.01 24.20 39.61
N PRO A 111 25.79 24.76 40.82
CA PRO A 111 25.32 23.97 41.97
C PRO A 111 23.96 23.30 41.76
N GLN A 112 23.19 23.71 40.74
CA GLN A 112 21.88 23.15 40.40
C GLN A 112 21.95 21.92 39.49
N TYR A 113 23.15 21.45 39.12
CA TYR A 113 23.36 20.38 38.12
C TYR A 113 22.49 19.12 38.35
N ALA A 114 22.34 18.67 39.61
CA ALA A 114 21.60 17.46 39.97
C ALA A 114 20.06 17.66 40.00
N GLY A 115 19.59 18.89 39.81
CA GLY A 115 18.18 19.25 39.87
C GLY A 115 17.43 19.09 38.54
N TYR A 116 16.11 19.31 38.62
CA TYR A 116 15.26 19.41 37.44
C TYR A 116 15.71 20.59 36.55
N PRO A 117 15.66 20.47 35.21
CA PRO A 117 15.08 19.37 34.43
C PRO A 117 16.02 18.23 34.07
N ALA A 118 17.33 18.39 34.28
CA ALA A 118 18.33 17.53 33.63
C ALA A 118 18.98 16.48 34.51
N HIS A 119 18.98 16.65 35.84
CA HIS A 119 19.47 15.67 36.81
C HIS A 119 20.86 15.09 36.46
N PHE A 120 21.84 15.97 36.23
CA PHE A 120 23.17 15.55 35.82
C PHE A 120 23.87 14.70 36.90
N PRO A 121 24.62 13.67 36.49
CA PRO A 121 25.31 12.76 37.40
C PRO A 121 26.44 13.42 38.20
N LEU A 122 27.13 14.37 37.59
CA LEU A 122 28.31 15.04 38.16
C LEU A 122 28.24 16.54 37.87
N GLN A 123 28.76 17.35 38.80
CA GLN A 123 28.96 18.77 38.57
C GLN A 123 30.23 18.96 37.73
N GLY A 124 30.15 19.83 36.73
CA GLY A 124 31.25 20.17 35.83
C GLY A 124 31.00 19.70 34.39
N LEU A 125 31.44 20.51 33.42
CA LEU A 125 31.22 20.25 31.98
C LEU A 125 32.08 19.09 31.46
N GLU A 126 33.31 18.97 31.96
CA GLU A 126 34.23 17.90 31.57
C GLU A 126 33.86 16.60 32.29
N GLU A 127 33.69 16.66 33.61
CA GLU A 127 33.36 15.53 34.48
C GLU A 127 32.05 14.87 34.05
N CYS A 128 30.98 15.65 33.86
CA CYS A 128 29.71 15.12 33.37
C CYS A 128 29.81 14.62 31.92
N GLY A 129 30.64 15.27 31.09
CA GLY A 129 30.87 14.87 29.70
C GLY A 129 31.54 13.50 29.58
N THR A 130 32.64 13.28 30.32
CA THR A 130 33.36 12.01 30.39
C THR A 130 32.52 10.90 31.02
N TRP A 131 31.66 11.26 31.99
CA TRP A 131 30.68 10.31 32.52
C TRP A 131 29.71 9.84 31.43
N PHE A 132 29.19 10.75 30.60
CA PHE A 132 28.32 10.39 29.48
C PHE A 132 29.04 9.51 28.45
N GLU A 133 30.28 9.81 28.11
CA GLU A 133 31.12 8.96 27.22
C GLU A 133 31.21 7.53 27.75
N SER A 134 31.56 7.39 29.02
CA SER A 134 31.70 6.09 29.69
C SER A 134 30.36 5.33 29.74
N ARG A 135 29.27 6.03 30.03
CA ARG A 135 27.94 5.44 30.12
C ARG A 135 27.41 5.00 28.75
N ASN A 136 27.60 5.82 27.72
CA ASN A 136 27.20 5.48 26.35
C ASN A 136 27.96 4.24 25.85
N ALA A 137 29.27 4.18 26.09
CA ALA A 137 30.07 2.99 25.78
C ALA A 137 29.55 1.72 26.50
N ALA A 138 29.17 1.83 27.77
CA ALA A 138 28.60 0.71 28.52
C ALA A 138 27.23 0.23 27.97
N LEU A 139 26.40 1.15 27.48
CA LEU A 139 25.12 0.81 26.81
C LEU A 139 25.36 0.15 25.45
N HIS A 140 26.34 0.64 24.67
CA HIS A 140 26.72 0.01 23.40
C HIS A 140 27.27 -1.40 23.56
N GLN A 141 28.04 -1.67 24.63
CA GLN A 141 28.49 -3.02 24.97
C GLN A 141 27.32 -3.99 25.24
N ARG A 142 26.12 -3.46 25.53
CA ARG A 142 24.87 -4.22 25.72
C ARG A 142 23.97 -4.21 24.48
N HIS A 143 24.50 -3.77 23.33
CA HIS A 143 23.77 -3.65 22.06
C HIS A 143 22.57 -2.70 22.10
N VAL A 144 22.61 -1.69 22.97
CA VAL A 144 21.56 -0.67 23.11
C VAL A 144 22.00 0.62 22.44
N ARG A 145 21.17 1.16 21.54
CA ARG A 145 21.44 2.45 20.90
C ARG A 145 21.10 3.61 21.82
N VAL A 146 21.84 4.71 21.74
CA VAL A 146 21.68 5.87 22.63
C VAL A 146 21.28 7.12 21.85
N VAL A 147 20.16 7.74 22.22
CA VAL A 147 19.77 9.06 21.72
C VAL A 147 19.79 10.09 22.85
N GLY A 148 20.44 11.23 22.64
CA GLY A 148 20.52 12.29 23.64
C GLY A 148 19.30 13.21 23.63
N HIS A 149 18.86 13.71 24.79
CA HIS A 149 17.99 14.87 24.85
C HIS A 149 18.74 16.12 24.39
N PHE A 150 18.26 16.78 23.35
CA PHE A 150 18.92 17.93 22.76
C PHE A 150 18.01 19.16 22.76
N ASN A 151 18.09 19.92 23.85
CA ASN A 151 17.40 21.20 23.97
C ASN A 151 18.08 22.22 23.06
N VAL A 152 17.34 22.76 22.09
CA VAL A 152 17.91 23.60 21.03
C VAL A 152 17.96 25.09 21.34
N GLU A 153 17.25 25.57 22.35
CA GLU A 153 17.12 27.03 22.56
C GLU A 153 16.81 27.51 23.97
N PHE A 154 16.32 26.66 24.88
CA PHE A 154 15.94 27.10 26.23
C PHE A 154 17.17 27.13 27.15
N LEU A 155 17.63 28.35 27.42
CA LEU A 155 18.81 28.70 28.21
C LEU A 155 18.40 29.14 29.62
N VAL A 156 19.20 28.76 30.61
CA VAL A 156 19.04 29.20 32.01
C VAL A 156 20.27 29.97 32.41
N GLY A 157 20.12 31.18 32.95
CA GLY A 157 21.27 31.96 33.39
C GLY A 157 20.93 33.38 33.83
N GLU A 158 21.95 34.10 34.28
CA GLU A 158 21.90 35.55 34.46
C GLU A 158 23.04 36.16 33.65
N PRO A 159 22.78 37.10 32.73
CA PRO A 159 23.85 37.76 31.99
C PRO A 159 24.70 38.59 32.94
N ASP A 160 24.06 39.34 33.83
CA ASP A 160 24.72 40.23 34.78
C ASP A 160 24.05 40.11 36.16
N GLY A 161 24.84 40.17 37.23
CA GLY A 161 24.37 40.00 38.61
C GLY A 161 25.46 40.34 39.63
N PRO A 162 25.14 40.37 40.94
CA PRO A 162 26.10 40.76 41.99
C PRO A 162 27.33 39.84 42.04
N ASP A 163 27.19 38.58 41.62
CA ASP A 163 28.26 37.57 41.59
C ASP A 163 28.85 37.37 40.17
N GLY A 164 28.54 38.27 39.22
CA GLY A 164 28.89 38.12 37.81
C GLY A 164 27.89 37.25 37.01
N PRO A 165 28.23 36.88 35.76
CA PRO A 165 27.37 36.05 34.92
C PRO A 165 27.16 34.66 35.54
N ARG A 166 25.95 34.12 35.41
CA ARG A 166 25.58 32.76 35.86
C ARG A 166 24.97 31.94 34.73
N GLY A 167 24.93 30.62 34.92
CA GLY A 167 24.34 29.67 33.98
C GLY A 167 24.98 29.71 32.58
N PHE A 168 24.15 29.78 31.54
CA PHE A 168 24.59 29.85 30.14
C PHE A 168 25.54 31.01 29.87
N PHE A 169 25.27 32.20 30.41
CA PHE A 169 26.10 33.38 30.14
C PHE A 169 27.49 33.23 30.74
N LYS A 170 27.60 32.59 31.91
CA LYS A 170 28.90 32.21 32.49
C LYS A 170 29.63 31.24 31.58
N PHE A 171 28.93 30.19 31.14
CA PHE A 171 29.51 29.21 30.23
C PHE A 171 30.07 29.89 28.98
N TYR A 172 29.26 30.72 28.31
CA TYR A 172 29.66 31.34 27.06
C TYR A 172 30.80 32.35 27.24
N ARG A 173 30.76 33.18 28.30
CA ARG A 173 31.79 34.20 28.55
C ARG A 173 33.10 33.58 29.05
N ASP A 174 33.02 32.68 30.03
CA ASP A 174 34.19 32.26 30.82
C ASP A 174 34.65 30.83 30.52
N LEU A 175 33.74 29.92 30.14
CA LEU A 175 34.01 28.46 30.08
C LEU A 175 33.99 27.89 28.65
N TRP A 176 33.80 28.71 27.62
CA TRP A 176 33.80 28.27 26.23
C TRP A 176 35.19 27.78 25.81
N ASN A 177 35.31 26.49 25.54
CA ASN A 177 36.57 25.90 25.08
C ASN A 177 36.66 25.96 23.54
N GLU A 178 37.45 26.91 23.02
CA GLU A 178 37.63 27.08 21.57
C GLU A 178 38.29 25.89 20.86
N LYS A 179 39.08 25.07 21.59
CA LYS A 179 39.68 23.87 21.00
C LYS A 179 38.63 22.79 20.71
N GLU A 180 37.61 22.68 21.57
CA GLU A 180 36.54 21.70 21.41
C GLU A 180 35.40 22.20 20.54
N LEU A 181 34.97 23.45 20.77
CA LEU A 181 33.75 24.02 20.19
C LEU A 181 34.00 24.95 19.00
N GLY A 182 35.27 25.27 18.72
CA GLY A 182 35.64 26.29 17.73
C GLY A 182 35.52 27.72 18.28
N PRO A 183 35.81 28.74 17.46
CA PRO A 183 35.77 30.14 17.89
C PRO A 183 34.36 30.57 18.29
N LYS A 184 34.25 31.50 19.24
CA LYS A 184 32.95 32.09 19.62
C LYS A 184 32.30 32.78 18.41
N PRO A 185 31.02 32.46 18.09
CA PRO A 185 30.33 33.07 16.95
C PRO A 185 30.13 34.59 17.05
N VAL A 186 29.96 35.12 18.27
CA VAL A 186 29.78 36.55 18.56
C VAL A 186 30.48 36.89 19.88
N LEU A 187 30.68 38.18 20.15
CA LEU A 187 31.26 38.63 21.42
C LEU A 187 30.22 38.65 22.55
N ASP A 188 29.03 39.19 22.29
CA ASP A 188 27.96 39.29 23.30
C ASP A 188 26.91 38.17 23.11
N PRO A 189 26.76 37.24 24.09
CA PRO A 189 25.75 36.18 24.02
C PRO A 189 24.30 36.70 23.98
N LEU A 190 24.03 37.96 24.35
CA LEU A 190 22.69 38.55 24.21
C LEU A 190 22.24 38.71 22.75
N GLU A 191 23.16 38.65 21.79
CA GLU A 191 22.86 38.67 20.35
C GLU A 191 22.15 37.39 19.87
N PHE A 192 22.30 36.27 20.60
CA PHE A 192 21.63 35.02 20.24
C PHE A 192 20.13 35.05 20.49
N LEU A 193 19.70 35.85 21.45
CA LEU A 193 18.39 35.69 22.08
C LEU A 193 17.25 36.11 21.18
N GLU A 194 16.13 35.42 21.32
CA GLU A 194 14.83 35.84 20.82
C GLU A 194 14.49 37.23 21.36
N LYS A 195 13.88 38.07 20.51
CA LYS A 195 13.58 39.46 20.84
C LYS A 195 12.09 39.75 20.73
N ASP A 196 11.57 40.59 21.62
CA ASP A 196 10.22 41.13 21.56
C ASP A 196 10.08 42.28 20.55
N VAL A 197 8.94 42.98 20.56
CA VAL A 197 8.64 44.07 19.62
C VAL A 197 9.42 45.36 19.94
N GLU A 198 9.91 45.52 21.17
CA GLU A 198 10.83 46.56 21.60
C GLU A 198 12.30 46.22 21.27
N GLY A 199 12.57 44.98 20.86
CA GLY A 199 13.92 44.49 20.56
C GLY A 199 14.69 44.04 21.80
N GLN A 200 14.02 43.86 22.94
CA GLN A 200 14.59 43.32 24.17
C GLN A 200 14.56 41.79 24.16
N PRO A 201 15.49 41.11 24.85
CA PRO A 201 15.42 39.67 25.04
C PRO A 201 14.07 39.24 25.62
N ILE A 202 13.50 38.15 25.10
CA ILE A 202 12.34 37.50 25.71
C ILE A 202 12.82 36.71 26.93
N VAL A 203 12.23 36.99 28.10
CA VAL A 203 12.66 36.43 29.40
C VAL A 203 11.47 35.85 30.16
N GLN A 204 11.67 34.72 30.81
CA GLN A 204 10.71 34.10 31.73
C GLN A 204 11.33 33.80 33.11
N GLN A 205 10.47 33.50 34.09
CA GLN A 205 10.83 33.01 35.44
C GLN A 205 9.87 31.89 35.91
N ALA A 206 9.49 30.99 35.01
CA ALA A 206 8.57 29.89 35.27
C ALA A 206 9.20 28.82 36.18
N TYR A 207 10.47 28.47 35.98
CA TYR A 207 11.15 27.40 36.72
C TYR A 207 12.04 27.94 37.85
N ARG A 208 12.59 29.16 37.70
CA ARG A 208 13.43 29.83 38.72
C ARG A 208 14.60 28.97 39.19
N ILE A 209 15.22 28.22 38.29
CA ILE A 209 16.28 27.26 38.61
C ILE A 209 17.48 28.02 39.18
N GLY A 210 17.79 27.81 40.47
CA GLY A 210 18.84 28.56 41.16
C GLY A 210 18.58 30.07 41.25
N GLY A 211 17.31 30.48 41.15
CA GLY A 211 16.90 31.88 41.05
C GLY A 211 17.39 32.58 39.79
N MET A 212 17.69 31.83 38.72
CA MET A 212 18.06 32.37 37.41
C MET A 212 16.84 32.54 36.51
N HIS A 213 16.91 33.48 35.57
CA HIS A 213 15.96 33.68 34.49
C HIS A 213 16.11 32.62 33.39
N GLU A 214 15.02 32.47 32.63
CA GLU A 214 14.97 31.65 31.43
C GLU A 214 14.97 32.54 30.18
N TYR A 215 15.82 32.18 29.22
CA TYR A 215 15.97 32.86 27.93
C TYR A 215 15.83 31.87 26.79
N PHE A 216 15.48 32.37 25.60
CA PHE A 216 15.33 31.57 24.40
C PHE A 216 16.26 32.09 23.31
N ALA A 217 17.02 31.21 22.68
CA ALA A 217 17.88 31.57 21.56
C ALA A 217 17.15 31.47 20.22
N CYS A 218 17.36 32.42 19.32
CA CYS A 218 16.70 32.44 18.02
C CYS A 218 17.29 31.37 17.09
N LEU A 219 16.54 30.32 16.77
CA LEU A 219 16.96 29.28 15.81
C LEU A 219 17.31 29.82 14.41
N ARG A 220 16.77 30.97 14.03
CA ARG A 220 17.08 31.65 12.75
C ARG A 220 18.34 32.50 12.79
N ASN A 221 18.95 32.69 13.95
CA ASN A 221 20.23 33.39 14.06
C ASN A 221 21.37 32.45 13.61
N PRO A 222 22.10 32.77 12.52
CA PRO A 222 23.19 31.91 12.04
C PRO A 222 24.30 31.69 13.08
N ALA A 223 24.55 32.68 13.95
CA ALA A 223 25.52 32.56 15.02
C ALA A 223 25.07 31.55 16.09
N TRP A 224 23.76 31.49 16.38
CA TRP A 224 23.20 30.47 17.26
C TRP A 224 23.27 29.07 16.62
N GLN A 225 22.95 28.96 15.32
CA GLN A 225 23.11 27.70 14.59
C GLN A 225 24.54 27.18 14.63
N GLN A 226 25.56 28.05 14.65
CA GLN A 226 26.95 27.64 14.82
C GLN A 226 27.23 27.05 16.22
N VAL A 227 26.62 27.61 17.28
CA VAL A 227 26.67 27.01 18.62
C VAL A 227 26.05 25.61 18.61
N LEU A 228 24.87 25.45 18.01
CA LEU A 228 24.20 24.15 17.92
C LEU A 228 25.02 23.12 17.14
N ARG A 229 25.67 23.51 16.03
CA ARG A 229 26.59 22.63 15.29
C ARG A 229 27.75 22.16 16.18
N ALA A 230 28.37 23.06 16.95
CA ALA A 230 29.44 22.69 17.87
C ALA A 230 28.96 21.70 18.95
N TRP A 231 27.76 21.91 19.50
CA TRP A 231 27.17 21.01 20.49
C TRP A 231 26.76 19.65 19.91
N ILE A 232 26.20 19.62 18.69
CA ILE A 232 25.90 18.37 17.97
C ILE A 232 27.19 17.58 17.76
N LYS A 233 28.27 18.22 17.28
CA LYS A 233 29.58 17.59 17.12
C LYS A 233 30.07 16.99 18.44
N ARG A 234 30.04 17.75 19.54
CA ARG A 234 30.47 17.24 20.85
C ARG A 234 29.59 16.09 21.34
N GLY A 235 28.28 16.13 21.11
CA GLY A 235 27.38 15.02 21.44
C GLY A 235 27.72 13.74 20.68
N VAL A 236 27.97 13.83 19.37
CA VAL A 236 28.39 12.70 18.52
C VAL A 236 29.74 12.12 19.00
N GLU A 237 30.72 12.98 19.29
CA GLU A 237 32.01 12.55 19.86
C GLU A 237 31.86 11.84 21.20
N ARG A 238 30.82 12.19 21.98
CA ARG A 238 30.49 11.52 23.25
C ARG A 238 29.75 10.19 23.07
N GLY A 239 29.63 9.70 21.84
CA GLY A 239 29.13 8.35 21.55
C GLY A 239 27.61 8.23 21.47
N VAL A 240 26.85 9.30 21.26
CA VAL A 240 25.42 9.14 20.95
C VAL A 240 25.23 8.57 19.54
N ASP A 241 24.18 7.78 19.34
CA ASP A 241 23.69 7.32 18.04
C ASP A 241 22.73 8.30 17.40
N GLY A 242 22.21 9.25 18.17
CA GLY A 242 21.30 10.26 17.66
C GLY A 242 20.82 11.24 18.70
N PHE A 243 19.83 12.04 18.32
CA PHE A 243 19.24 13.05 19.20
C PHE A 243 17.72 13.07 19.08
N ILE A 244 17.08 13.31 20.23
CA ILE A 244 15.74 13.87 20.28
C ILE A 244 15.87 15.37 20.47
N ALA A 245 15.60 16.12 19.41
CA ALA A 245 15.57 17.58 19.46
C ALA A 245 14.27 18.02 20.17
N ASN A 246 14.38 18.81 21.24
CA ASN A 246 13.23 19.34 21.97
C ASN A 246 13.31 20.86 22.10
N TYR A 247 12.15 21.49 22.38
CA TYR A 247 11.94 22.95 22.30
C TYR A 247 12.07 23.48 20.87
N PHE A 248 11.54 22.74 19.89
CA PHE A 248 11.61 23.10 18.48
C PHE A 248 10.38 23.94 18.03
N TYR A 249 10.02 24.94 18.83
CA TYR A 249 8.96 25.93 18.57
C TYR A 249 9.53 27.36 18.76
N ARG A 250 8.71 28.43 18.72
CA ARG A 250 9.20 29.83 18.81
C ARG A 250 8.36 30.64 19.79
N HIS A 251 8.95 31.62 20.49
CA HIS A 251 8.25 32.47 21.45
C HIS A 251 7.85 33.83 20.85
N ASN A 252 7.31 33.83 19.63
CA ASN A 252 6.97 35.07 18.90
C ASN A 252 8.19 36.00 18.67
N CYS A 253 9.36 35.44 18.38
CA CYS A 253 10.57 36.22 18.17
C CYS A 253 10.47 37.19 16.98
N LEU A 254 10.83 38.46 17.21
CA LEU A 254 10.78 39.56 16.26
C LEU A 254 12.17 40.15 15.96
N CYS A 255 13.24 39.39 16.23
CA CYS A 255 14.59 39.81 15.88
C CYS A 255 14.74 39.99 14.36
N ARG A 256 15.82 40.66 13.94
CA ARG A 256 16.08 40.95 12.51
C ARG A 256 16.05 39.70 11.62
N HIS A 257 16.48 38.54 12.14
CA HIS A 257 16.52 37.30 11.38
C HIS A 257 15.12 36.73 11.14
N CYS A 258 14.23 36.80 12.13
CA CYS A 258 12.84 36.37 11.99
C CYS A 258 12.03 37.33 11.12
N GLN A 259 12.17 38.64 11.31
CA GLN A 259 11.50 39.66 10.50
C GLN A 259 11.87 39.52 9.00
N SER A 260 13.17 39.50 8.70
CA SER A 260 13.64 39.33 7.32
C SER A 260 13.26 37.97 6.75
N GLY A 261 13.24 36.95 7.60
CA GLY A 261 12.88 35.60 7.22
C GLY A 261 11.43 35.42 6.82
N PHE A 262 10.51 36.04 7.57
CA PHE A 262 9.09 36.00 7.26
C PHE A 262 8.76 36.89 6.05
N LYS A 263 9.42 38.05 5.91
CA LYS A 263 9.35 38.86 4.69
C LYS A 263 9.76 38.07 3.45
N ALA A 264 10.87 37.33 3.52
CA ALA A 264 11.32 36.49 2.41
C ALA A 264 10.27 35.46 2.00
N TYR A 265 9.68 34.77 2.98
CA TYR A 265 8.60 33.82 2.76
C TYR A 265 7.38 34.45 2.06
N LEU A 266 6.90 35.59 2.56
CA LEU A 266 5.75 36.27 1.97
C LEU A 266 6.04 36.76 0.55
N ARG A 267 7.26 37.23 0.28
CA ARG A 267 7.70 37.70 -1.04
C ARG A 267 7.72 36.58 -2.08
N GLU A 268 8.12 35.38 -1.68
CA GLU A 268 8.15 34.21 -2.55
C GLU A 268 6.74 33.72 -2.90
N LYS A 269 5.80 33.82 -1.95
CA LYS A 269 4.45 33.25 -2.06
C LYS A 269 3.40 34.19 -2.64
N PHE A 270 3.56 35.50 -2.47
CA PHE A 270 2.52 36.48 -2.79
C PHE A 270 3.06 37.67 -3.59
N ASN A 271 2.32 38.06 -4.62
CA ASN A 271 2.60 39.31 -5.34
C ASN A 271 2.12 40.54 -4.54
N PRO A 272 2.59 41.77 -4.85
CA PRO A 272 2.20 42.98 -4.13
C PRO A 272 0.69 43.24 -4.04
N GLY A 273 -0.06 42.89 -5.09
CA GLY A 273 -1.52 43.03 -5.10
C GLY A 273 -2.19 42.12 -4.07
N GLN A 274 -1.71 40.87 -3.95
CA GLN A 274 -2.19 39.91 -2.95
C GLN A 274 -1.78 40.30 -1.52
N LEU A 275 -0.57 40.79 -1.31
CA LEU A 275 -0.11 41.28 -0.01
C LEU A 275 -1.02 42.41 0.50
N LYS A 276 -1.38 43.34 -0.38
CA LYS A 276 -2.30 44.44 -0.05
C LYS A 276 -3.72 43.94 0.19
N SER A 277 -4.28 43.13 -0.72
CA SER A 277 -5.69 42.72 -0.64
C SER A 277 -5.99 41.69 0.45
N ARG A 278 -5.06 40.77 0.73
CA ARG A 278 -5.26 39.68 1.70
C ARG A 278 -4.77 40.00 3.10
N PHE A 279 -3.72 40.80 3.23
CA PHE A 279 -3.05 41.06 4.51
C PHE A 279 -2.97 42.55 4.86
N GLY A 280 -3.40 43.46 3.98
CA GLY A 280 -3.29 44.90 4.21
C GLY A 280 -1.85 45.45 4.12
N ILE A 281 -0.91 44.70 3.53
CA ILE A 281 0.50 45.07 3.47
C ILE A 281 0.79 45.78 2.15
N VAL A 282 1.04 47.10 2.20
CA VAL A 282 1.31 47.93 1.02
C VAL A 282 2.78 47.87 0.59
N ASP A 283 3.70 47.90 1.55
CA ASP A 283 5.16 47.87 1.31
C ASP A 283 5.77 46.86 2.27
N LEU A 284 6.08 45.65 1.77
CA LEU A 284 6.61 44.55 2.58
C LEU A 284 8.01 44.85 3.13
N GLU A 285 8.83 45.60 2.40
CA GLU A 285 10.19 45.91 2.85
C GLU A 285 10.17 46.85 4.05
N LYS A 286 9.27 47.85 4.04
CA LYS A 286 9.09 48.79 5.16
C LYS A 286 8.18 48.27 6.26
N HIS A 287 7.37 47.24 6.01
CA HIS A 287 6.48 46.68 7.02
C HIS A 287 7.27 46.11 8.20
N ARG A 288 6.86 46.41 9.43
CA ARG A 288 7.41 45.81 10.65
C ARG A 288 6.31 45.01 11.31
N PHE A 289 6.50 43.69 11.38
CA PHE A 289 5.49 42.82 11.97
C PHE A 289 5.50 42.97 13.49
N PRO A 290 4.37 43.31 14.14
CA PRO A 290 4.29 43.38 15.60
C PRO A 290 4.19 42.00 16.26
N GLU A 291 3.97 40.96 15.46
CA GLU A 291 3.95 39.55 15.86
C GLU A 291 4.35 38.67 14.68
N ILE A 292 4.93 37.51 14.95
CA ILE A 292 5.09 36.38 14.02
C ILE A 292 4.80 35.11 14.82
N VAL A 293 3.52 34.77 14.91
CA VAL A 293 3.00 33.73 15.81
C VAL A 293 3.59 32.33 15.53
N CYS A 294 3.76 31.55 16.60
CA CYS A 294 4.11 30.12 16.54
C CYS A 294 2.92 29.23 16.89
N TRP A 295 2.05 29.70 17.78
CA TRP A 295 0.74 29.17 18.10
C TRP A 295 -0.18 30.34 18.41
N HIS A 296 -1.48 30.15 18.22
CA HIS A 296 -2.53 31.10 18.61
C HIS A 296 -3.81 30.34 18.89
N LYS A 297 -4.77 30.98 19.55
CA LYS A 297 -6.06 30.34 19.78
C LYS A 297 -6.81 30.19 18.44
N PRO A 298 -7.51 29.07 18.19
CA PRO A 298 -8.25 28.89 16.94
C PRO A 298 -9.17 30.06 16.57
N GLU A 299 -9.87 30.63 17.54
CA GLU A 299 -10.80 31.78 17.37
C GLU A 299 -10.11 33.06 16.87
N GLU A 300 -8.80 33.16 17.06
CA GLU A 300 -7.97 34.29 16.71
C GLU A 300 -7.32 34.15 15.31
N THR A 301 -7.71 33.12 14.55
CA THR A 301 -7.13 32.80 13.25
C THR A 301 -7.49 33.86 12.20
N THR A 302 -6.46 34.45 11.59
CA THR A 302 -6.58 35.34 10.43
C THR A 302 -5.77 34.78 9.26
N PRO A 303 -6.02 35.19 8.00
CA PRO A 303 -5.19 34.77 6.87
C PRO A 303 -3.70 35.05 7.09
N LEU A 304 -3.34 36.15 7.77
CA LEU A 304 -1.95 36.47 8.06
C LEU A 304 -1.38 35.55 9.16
N ARG A 305 -2.13 35.29 10.24
CA ARG A 305 -1.69 34.36 11.31
C ARG A 305 -1.55 32.92 10.83
N GLN A 306 -2.36 32.48 9.86
CA GLN A 306 -2.17 31.19 9.19
C GLN A 306 -0.81 31.11 8.48
N GLU A 307 -0.43 32.16 7.76
CA GLU A 307 0.87 32.22 7.08
C GLU A 307 2.04 32.37 8.06
N MET A 308 1.85 33.09 9.17
CA MET A 308 2.83 33.18 10.27
C MET A 308 3.08 31.80 10.91
N LEU A 309 2.02 31.08 11.28
CA LEU A 309 2.09 29.73 11.84
C LEU A 309 2.79 28.78 10.86
N ARG A 310 2.35 28.78 9.59
CA ARG A 310 2.94 27.95 8.53
C ARG A 310 4.44 28.22 8.36
N TRP A 311 4.82 29.49 8.33
CA TRP A 311 6.22 29.87 8.23
C TRP A 311 7.02 29.48 9.48
N SER A 312 6.48 29.67 10.68
CA SER A 312 7.15 29.28 11.92
C SER A 312 7.51 27.78 11.92
N GLN A 313 6.56 26.92 11.54
CA GLN A 313 6.79 25.48 11.50
C GLN A 313 7.73 25.07 10.35
N LEU A 314 7.57 25.64 9.16
CA LEU A 314 8.45 25.38 8.02
C LEU A 314 9.89 25.84 8.28
N SER A 315 10.04 27.03 8.87
CA SER A 315 11.32 27.58 9.29
C SER A 315 12.01 26.63 10.27
N ASN A 316 11.28 26.13 11.25
CA ASN A 316 11.79 25.19 12.22
C ASN A 316 12.21 23.87 11.54
N LYS A 317 11.35 23.26 10.71
CA LYS A 317 11.72 22.06 9.94
C LYS A 317 12.99 22.26 9.11
N GLN A 318 13.13 23.41 8.44
CA GLN A 318 14.33 23.72 7.65
C GLN A 318 15.60 23.73 8.51
N ILE A 319 15.54 24.35 9.69
CA ILE A 319 16.67 24.42 10.62
C ILE A 319 16.99 23.04 11.19
N PHE A 320 15.97 22.23 11.51
CA PHE A 320 16.16 20.85 11.92
C PHE A 320 16.90 20.05 10.84
N ASP A 321 16.49 20.20 9.57
CA ASP A 321 17.13 19.53 8.43
C ASP A 321 18.58 20.00 8.21
N ASP A 322 18.86 21.29 8.43
CA ASP A 322 20.21 21.84 8.32
C ASP A 322 21.16 21.34 9.42
N LEU A 323 20.65 21.19 10.64
CA LEU A 323 21.45 20.89 11.82
C LEU A 323 21.59 19.39 12.06
N PHE A 324 20.48 18.66 12.13
CA PHE A 324 20.47 17.26 12.55
C PHE A 324 20.57 16.31 11.37
N ILE A 325 19.88 16.61 10.27
CA ILE A 325 19.92 15.77 9.07
C ILE A 325 21.22 16.03 8.29
N ARG A 326 21.39 17.19 7.67
CA ARG A 326 22.54 17.48 6.78
C ARG A 326 23.86 17.47 7.54
N TYR A 327 23.97 18.28 8.57
CA TYR A 327 25.23 18.41 9.31
C TYR A 327 25.47 17.25 10.26
N GLY A 328 24.47 16.88 11.07
CA GLY A 328 24.58 15.71 11.95
C GLY A 328 24.97 14.44 11.19
N ARG A 329 24.34 14.14 10.05
CA ARG A 329 24.72 12.96 9.24
C ARG A 329 26.05 13.13 8.49
N SER A 330 26.50 14.37 8.23
CA SER A 330 27.87 14.59 7.75
C SER A 330 28.95 14.17 8.78
N LEU A 331 28.61 14.20 10.07
CA LEU A 331 29.49 13.74 11.16
C LEU A 331 29.33 12.24 11.42
N LYS A 332 28.09 11.72 11.38
CA LYS A 332 27.75 10.31 11.58
C LYS A 332 26.63 9.91 10.61
N PRO A 333 26.91 9.25 9.47
CA PRO A 333 25.91 8.97 8.43
C PRO A 333 24.61 8.31 8.92
N GLY A 334 24.70 7.41 9.91
CA GLY A 334 23.55 6.75 10.54
C GLY A 334 22.99 7.47 11.79
N LEU A 335 23.17 8.79 11.91
CA LEU A 335 22.67 9.55 13.06
C LEU A 335 21.15 9.47 13.13
N LEU A 336 20.62 8.94 14.23
CA LEU A 336 19.19 8.85 14.50
C LEU A 336 18.63 10.22 14.89
N THR A 337 17.51 10.60 14.30
CA THR A 337 16.94 11.92 14.46
C THR A 337 15.43 11.86 14.62
N ALA A 338 14.94 12.55 15.65
CA ALA A 338 13.52 12.83 15.81
C ALA A 338 13.32 14.14 16.57
N GLN A 339 12.11 14.70 16.44
CA GLN A 339 11.69 15.92 17.13
C GLN A 339 10.66 15.57 18.19
N TRP A 340 10.82 16.16 19.37
CA TRP A 340 9.80 16.13 20.41
C TRP A 340 8.70 17.11 20.05
N ASN A 341 7.52 16.61 19.69
CA ASN A 341 6.34 17.42 19.35
C ASN A 341 5.17 17.17 20.32
N HIS A 342 4.18 18.04 20.28
CA HIS A 342 2.94 17.95 21.04
C HIS A 342 1.78 17.67 20.10
N LEU A 343 0.88 16.78 20.55
CA LEU A 343 -0.37 16.47 19.86
C LEU A 343 -1.58 16.67 20.78
N GLY A 344 -1.40 16.50 22.10
CA GLY A 344 -2.47 16.67 23.08
C GLY A 344 -3.70 15.81 22.76
N ASP A 345 -4.88 16.43 22.85
CA ASP A 345 -6.13 15.92 22.28
C ASP A 345 -6.44 16.62 20.94
N PHE A 346 -5.51 16.52 19.99
CA PHE A 346 -5.58 17.17 18.67
C PHE A 346 -5.72 18.70 18.75
N GLN A 347 -4.85 19.34 19.52
CA GLN A 347 -4.84 20.81 19.75
C GLN A 347 -4.17 21.60 18.62
N GLU A 348 -4.57 21.30 17.39
CA GLU A 348 -4.09 21.95 16.16
C GLU A 348 -4.19 23.49 16.28
N ILE A 349 -3.23 24.21 15.70
CA ILE A 349 -3.09 25.69 15.75
C ILE A 349 -2.58 26.21 17.11
N SER A 350 -3.08 25.67 18.22
CA SER A 350 -2.75 26.14 19.58
C SER A 350 -1.68 25.34 20.31
N GLY A 351 -1.22 24.21 19.77
CA GLY A 351 -0.30 23.33 20.49
C GLY A 351 0.30 22.17 19.69
N ASP A 352 0.25 22.21 18.35
CA ASP A 352 0.94 21.24 17.48
C ASP A 352 2.02 21.98 16.67
N GLU A 353 3.28 21.54 16.74
CA GLU A 353 4.42 22.16 16.05
C GLU A 353 4.48 21.89 14.55
N ARG A 354 3.60 21.06 14.01
CA ARG A 354 3.72 20.51 12.66
C ARG A 354 2.43 20.62 11.84
N CYS A 355 1.30 20.94 12.46
CA CYS A 355 -0.03 20.97 11.84
C CYS A 355 -0.15 21.65 10.46
N PHE A 356 0.65 22.70 10.19
CA PHE A 356 0.68 23.45 8.94
C PHE A 356 1.84 23.09 8.00
N LEU A 357 2.71 22.13 8.37
CA LEU A 357 3.73 21.63 7.48
C LEU A 357 3.08 21.04 6.21
N PRO A 358 3.62 21.35 5.02
CA PRO A 358 3.24 20.64 3.80
C PRO A 358 3.48 19.14 3.91
N ALA A 359 2.64 18.36 3.22
CA ALA A 359 2.70 16.90 3.17
C ALA A 359 4.11 16.38 2.81
N GLU A 360 4.74 17.00 1.83
CA GLU A 360 6.04 16.61 1.27
C GLU A 360 7.24 16.82 2.21
N VAL A 361 7.06 17.53 3.32
CA VAL A 361 8.10 17.73 4.35
C VAL A 361 7.72 17.10 5.68
N TRP A 362 6.48 16.64 5.84
CA TRP A 362 6.01 16.03 7.07
C TRP A 362 6.67 14.65 7.26
N GLY A 363 7.52 14.53 8.27
CA GLY A 363 8.20 13.26 8.56
C GLY A 363 9.30 12.87 7.56
N ARG A 364 9.69 13.81 6.68
CA ARG A 364 10.75 13.59 5.71
C ARG A 364 12.11 13.62 6.38
N ASP A 365 12.89 12.56 6.15
CA ASP A 365 14.25 12.31 6.64
C ASP A 365 14.39 12.00 8.15
N GLU A 366 13.39 12.31 8.99
CA GLU A 366 13.35 11.82 10.37
C GLU A 366 13.28 10.28 10.40
N ASP A 367 13.99 9.68 11.35
CA ASP A 367 14.08 8.23 11.49
C ASP A 367 12.88 7.67 12.27
N TYR A 368 12.34 8.45 13.20
CA TYR A 368 11.11 8.15 13.94
C TYR A 368 10.34 9.41 14.34
N LEU A 369 9.06 9.28 14.70
CA LEU A 369 8.31 10.38 15.34
C LEU A 369 8.27 10.21 16.84
N TRP A 370 8.41 11.34 17.53
CA TRP A 370 8.27 11.43 18.98
C TRP A 370 7.20 12.48 19.26
N TYR A 371 6.06 12.05 19.79
CA TYR A 371 4.99 12.96 20.21
C TYR A 371 4.71 12.82 21.69
N SER A 372 4.21 13.90 22.30
CA SER A 372 3.69 13.90 23.66
C SER A 372 2.20 14.24 23.67
N THR A 373 1.47 13.51 24.49
CA THR A 373 0.04 13.78 24.76
C THR A 373 -0.17 14.90 25.78
N GLY A 374 0.88 15.42 26.41
CA GLY A 374 0.68 16.35 27.51
C GLY A 374 -0.08 15.67 28.66
N ALA A 375 -0.87 16.47 29.38
CA ALA A 375 -1.77 15.94 30.41
C ALA A 375 -3.04 15.27 29.83
N SER A 376 -3.20 15.20 28.50
CA SER A 376 -4.46 14.82 27.87
C SER A 376 -4.84 13.34 28.09
N ALA A 377 -3.85 12.48 28.35
CA ALA A 377 -4.06 11.03 28.54
C ALA A 377 -3.46 10.51 29.86
N CYS A 378 -3.18 11.37 30.85
CA CYS A 378 -2.51 10.98 32.11
C CYS A 378 -3.47 10.69 33.28
N GLN A 379 -4.79 10.68 33.07
CA GLN A 379 -5.79 10.35 34.10
C GLN A 379 -6.87 9.41 33.55
N THR A 380 -7.65 8.78 34.43
CA THR A 380 -8.87 8.03 34.09
C THR A 380 -10.08 8.61 34.80
N ASP A 381 -11.25 8.42 34.18
CA ASP A 381 -12.57 8.49 34.79
C ASP A 381 -13.42 7.41 34.11
N LEU A 382 -13.25 6.16 34.57
CA LEU A 382 -13.84 4.99 33.93
C LEU A 382 -15.37 5.06 33.91
N LYS A 383 -15.97 5.63 34.97
CA LYS A 383 -17.42 5.81 35.09
C LYS A 383 -17.99 6.67 33.96
N ASN A 384 -17.23 7.66 33.50
CA ASN A 384 -17.63 8.56 32.41
C ASN A 384 -17.03 8.16 31.05
N GLY A 385 -16.43 6.97 30.93
CA GLY A 385 -15.88 6.45 29.68
C GLY A 385 -14.57 7.12 29.23
N PHE A 386 -13.83 7.72 30.16
CA PHE A 386 -12.51 8.31 29.92
C PHE A 386 -11.41 7.36 30.41
N PHE A 387 -10.82 6.61 29.48
CA PHE A 387 -9.82 5.60 29.82
C PHE A 387 -8.39 6.14 29.92
N GLY A 388 -8.20 7.44 29.64
CA GLY A 388 -6.87 8.04 29.44
C GLY A 388 -6.05 7.29 28.41
N ASP A 389 -6.73 6.84 27.35
CA ASP A 389 -6.11 6.21 26.20
C ASP A 389 -5.67 7.26 25.18
N ALA A 390 -4.67 6.93 24.36
CA ALA A 390 -4.17 7.72 23.25
C ALA A 390 -4.17 6.90 21.96
N THR A 391 -5.12 5.97 21.83
CA THR A 391 -5.21 5.03 20.71
C THR A 391 -5.43 5.77 19.39
N LEU A 392 -6.30 6.79 19.41
CA LEU A 392 -6.58 7.60 18.21
C LEU A 392 -5.34 8.39 17.76
N GLN A 393 -4.60 8.96 18.71
CA GLN A 393 -3.33 9.66 18.47
C GLN A 393 -2.27 8.72 17.89
N ALA A 394 -2.12 7.52 18.46
CA ALA A 394 -1.18 6.53 17.95
C ALA A 394 -1.51 6.14 16.49
N ARG A 395 -2.79 5.92 16.16
CA ARG A 395 -3.23 5.65 14.79
C ARG A 395 -2.97 6.82 13.84
N PHE A 396 -3.19 8.05 14.29
CA PHE A 396 -2.86 9.25 13.51
C PHE A 396 -1.35 9.36 13.22
N ILE A 397 -0.51 9.21 14.24
CA ILE A 397 0.95 9.31 14.09
C ILE A 397 1.44 8.25 13.10
N ARG A 398 0.96 7.02 13.23
CA ARG A 398 1.31 5.91 12.34
C ARG A 398 0.95 6.19 10.89
N GLY A 399 -0.31 6.55 10.62
CA GLY A 399 -0.77 6.82 9.25
C GLY A 399 -0.20 8.09 8.64
N ALA A 400 0.20 9.07 9.47
CA ALA A 400 0.88 10.27 9.00
C ALA A 400 2.39 10.06 8.74
N PHE A 401 2.92 8.85 8.94
CA PHE A 401 4.38 8.61 8.92
C PHE A 401 4.79 7.30 8.24
N ASP A 402 3.93 6.80 7.34
CA ASP A 402 4.23 5.68 6.44
C ASP A 402 4.61 4.38 7.17
N ASP A 403 4.10 4.15 8.39
CA ASP A 403 4.48 3.01 9.27
C ASP A 403 5.95 3.00 9.73
N LYS A 404 6.66 4.14 9.72
CA LYS A 404 8.01 4.20 10.34
C LYS A 404 7.83 4.06 11.85
N PRO A 405 8.87 3.62 12.60
CA PRO A 405 8.81 3.61 14.05
C PRO A 405 8.37 4.97 14.59
N PHE A 406 7.57 4.95 15.64
CA PHE A 406 7.18 6.15 16.36
C PHE A 406 7.03 5.83 17.84
N THR A 407 7.09 6.86 18.65
CA THR A 407 6.78 6.76 20.06
C THR A 407 5.84 7.89 20.51
N LEU A 408 5.09 7.60 21.56
CA LEU A 408 4.09 8.48 22.12
C LEU A 408 4.27 8.58 23.64
N GLY A 409 4.74 9.74 24.09
CA GLY A 409 4.89 10.07 25.49
C GLY A 409 3.56 10.37 26.15
N LYS A 410 3.21 9.52 27.12
CA LYS A 410 2.18 9.79 28.11
C LYS A 410 2.91 10.13 29.40
N TYR A 411 2.63 11.29 30.00
CA TYR A 411 3.18 11.64 31.32
C TYR A 411 2.46 10.84 32.42
N GLU A 412 2.52 9.52 32.28
CA GLU A 412 1.75 8.54 33.01
C GLU A 412 2.74 7.63 33.76
N SER A 413 2.63 7.59 35.08
CA SER A 413 3.56 6.86 35.95
C SER A 413 2.89 5.79 36.82
N VAL A 414 1.59 5.61 36.64
CA VAL A 414 0.72 4.63 37.31
C VAL A 414 0.37 3.52 36.32
N ARG A 415 -0.18 3.87 35.15
CA ARG A 415 -0.70 2.90 34.17
C ARG A 415 0.37 2.39 33.20
N THR A 416 1.50 1.95 33.74
CA THR A 416 2.69 1.58 32.95
C THR A 416 2.42 0.39 32.03
N ARG A 417 1.71 -0.66 32.49
CA ARG A 417 1.37 -1.81 31.62
C ARG A 417 0.53 -1.36 30.44
N THR A 418 -0.49 -0.56 30.72
CA THR A 418 -1.43 -0.06 29.71
C THR A 418 -0.72 0.85 28.70
N ALA A 419 0.18 1.72 29.14
CA ALA A 419 0.96 2.59 28.25
C ALA A 419 1.88 1.77 27.32
N ILE A 420 2.49 0.69 27.82
CA ILE A 420 3.30 -0.21 26.99
C ILE A 420 2.43 -0.96 25.97
N ALA A 421 1.33 -1.56 26.45
CA ALA A 421 0.41 -2.35 25.64
C ALA A 421 -0.28 -1.53 24.55
N GLU A 422 -0.77 -0.33 24.88
CA GLU A 422 -1.44 0.59 23.96
C GLU A 422 -0.58 0.91 22.74
N LEU A 423 0.68 1.26 22.98
CA LEU A 423 1.55 1.68 21.89
C LEU A 423 2.00 0.48 21.04
N ALA A 424 2.33 -0.64 21.67
CA ALA A 424 2.65 -1.90 20.98
C ALA A 424 1.48 -2.39 20.10
N ALA A 425 0.25 -2.33 20.61
CA ALA A 425 -0.97 -2.71 19.88
C ALA A 425 -1.23 -1.86 18.63
N ASN A 426 -0.73 -0.63 18.61
CA ASN A 426 -0.89 0.30 17.49
C ASN A 426 0.39 0.40 16.62
N GLY A 427 1.37 -0.49 16.79
CA GLY A 427 2.59 -0.54 15.96
C GLY A 427 3.67 0.49 16.34
N GLY A 428 3.51 1.17 17.47
CA GLY A 428 4.53 2.08 17.99
C GLY A 428 5.49 1.38 18.95
N ALA A 429 6.63 2.02 19.20
CA ALA A 429 7.59 1.60 20.21
C ALA A 429 7.19 2.19 21.57
N PRO A 430 6.63 1.40 22.52
CA PRO A 430 6.36 1.85 23.87
C PRO A 430 7.59 2.52 24.47
N MET A 431 7.38 3.73 24.96
CA MET A 431 8.41 4.50 25.64
C MET A 431 8.13 4.46 27.13
N GLY A 432 9.11 3.99 27.88
CA GLY A 432 9.12 4.12 29.33
C GLY A 432 9.56 5.50 29.78
N LEU A 433 8.87 6.57 29.37
CA LEU A 433 9.20 7.92 29.82
C LEU A 433 8.97 7.97 31.34
N TYR A 434 10.04 8.18 32.10
CA TYR A 434 10.08 7.92 33.55
C TYR A 434 9.85 6.44 33.86
N ALA A 435 10.60 5.52 33.24
CA ALA A 435 10.54 4.09 33.55
C ALA A 435 10.64 3.79 35.06
N ARG A 436 11.11 4.75 35.88
CA ARG A 436 11.12 4.73 37.34
C ARG A 436 11.61 3.38 37.83
N PHE A 437 12.68 2.88 37.21
CA PHE A 437 13.17 1.52 37.38
C PHE A 437 13.62 1.23 38.83
N GLU A 438 13.88 2.26 39.63
CA GLU A 438 14.11 2.12 41.07
C GLU A 438 12.84 1.74 41.85
N ASN A 439 11.65 2.06 41.34
CA ASN A 439 10.40 1.53 41.88
C ASN A 439 10.29 0.05 41.50
N PRO A 440 10.23 -0.88 42.48
CA PRO A 440 10.20 -2.31 42.20
C PRO A 440 9.01 -2.76 41.34
N ALA A 441 7.84 -2.16 41.52
CA ALA A 441 6.65 -2.48 40.74
C ALA A 441 6.81 -2.02 39.28
N ALA A 442 7.40 -0.84 39.05
CA ALA A 442 7.71 -0.36 37.70
C ALA A 442 8.71 -1.29 36.99
N ARG A 443 9.81 -1.65 37.66
CA ARG A 443 10.84 -2.55 37.12
C ARG A 443 10.28 -3.91 36.74
N GLU A 444 9.44 -4.49 37.60
CA GLU A 444 8.83 -5.79 37.31
C GLU A 444 7.92 -5.74 36.07
N ILE A 445 7.20 -4.63 35.86
CA ILE A 445 6.40 -4.44 34.64
C ILE A 445 7.29 -4.46 33.40
N TYR A 446 8.42 -3.76 33.38
CA TYR A 446 9.34 -3.80 32.24
C TYR A 446 9.98 -5.18 32.07
N ARG A 447 10.37 -5.85 33.16
CA ARG A 447 10.90 -7.23 33.16
C ARG A 447 9.91 -8.25 32.61
N GLN A 448 8.61 -7.97 32.69
CA GLN A 448 7.58 -8.82 32.11
C GLN A 448 7.26 -8.43 30.66
N TYR A 449 7.00 -7.16 30.39
CA TYR A 449 6.46 -6.72 29.10
C TYR A 449 7.54 -6.60 28.01
N TYR A 450 8.76 -6.12 28.30
CA TYR A 450 9.78 -5.96 27.26
C TYR A 450 10.32 -7.32 26.77
N PRO A 451 10.62 -8.29 27.65
CA PRO A 451 10.93 -9.64 27.22
C PRO A 451 9.80 -10.33 26.44
N PHE A 452 8.53 -10.05 26.76
CA PHE A 452 7.39 -10.51 25.96
C PHE A 452 7.42 -9.93 24.54
N LEU A 453 7.60 -8.61 24.40
CA LEU A 453 7.73 -7.97 23.07
C LEU A 453 8.94 -8.51 22.30
N LYS A 454 10.05 -8.82 22.98
CA LYS A 454 11.25 -9.42 22.39
C LYS A 454 11.02 -10.86 21.94
N ARG A 455 10.32 -11.68 22.74
CA ARG A 455 9.99 -13.07 22.39
C ARG A 455 9.19 -13.15 21.09
N TYR A 456 8.27 -12.20 20.90
CA TYR A 456 7.40 -12.13 19.74
C TYR A 456 7.73 -10.97 18.81
N GLU A 457 9.02 -10.64 18.67
CA GLU A 457 9.49 -9.45 17.94
C GLU A 457 8.98 -9.38 16.49
N ALA A 458 8.81 -10.53 15.82
CA ALA A 458 8.28 -10.59 14.46
C ALA A 458 6.88 -9.97 14.33
N LEU A 459 6.05 -10.00 15.38
CA LEU A 459 4.71 -9.40 15.40
C LEU A 459 4.75 -7.87 15.37
N TYR A 460 5.80 -7.29 15.96
CA TYR A 460 5.87 -5.86 16.26
C TYR A 460 6.77 -5.10 15.28
N ARG A 461 7.84 -5.75 14.81
CA ARG A 461 8.85 -5.11 13.97
C ARG A 461 8.32 -4.90 12.55
N ALA A 462 8.36 -3.65 12.06
CA ALA A 462 7.89 -3.25 10.74
C ALA A 462 6.47 -3.75 10.40
N ASN A 463 5.59 -3.89 11.38
CA ASN A 463 4.23 -4.35 11.12
C ASN A 463 3.37 -3.27 10.44
N HIS A 464 2.31 -3.68 9.76
CA HIS A 464 1.37 -2.81 9.07
C HIS A 464 -0.04 -2.95 9.65
N PRO A 465 -0.88 -1.89 9.65
CA PRO A 465 -2.22 -1.99 10.22
C PRO A 465 -3.11 -2.86 9.33
N HIS A 466 -3.86 -3.79 9.93
CA HIS A 466 -4.94 -4.51 9.28
C HIS A 466 -6.27 -3.77 9.48
N ALA A 467 -6.41 -2.64 8.80
CA ALA A 467 -7.62 -1.83 8.84
C ALA A 467 -8.63 -2.27 7.79
N GLU A 468 -9.91 -2.35 8.16
CA GLU A 468 -11.02 -2.60 7.25
C GLU A 468 -11.66 -1.30 6.75
N VAL A 469 -11.48 -0.21 7.50
CA VAL A 469 -12.01 1.13 7.22
C VAL A 469 -10.92 2.18 7.47
N LYS A 470 -11.01 3.33 6.79
CA LYS A 470 -10.12 4.49 7.03
C LYS A 470 -10.91 5.66 7.61
N LEU A 471 -10.39 6.29 8.66
CA LEU A 471 -10.88 7.56 9.20
C LEU A 471 -9.95 8.68 8.72
N LEU A 472 -10.50 9.68 8.04
CA LEU A 472 -9.70 10.78 7.48
C LEU A 472 -9.47 11.89 8.51
N PHE A 473 -8.21 12.28 8.72
CA PHE A 473 -7.85 13.43 9.53
C PHE A 473 -7.88 14.72 8.68
N PRO A 474 -8.60 15.79 9.08
CA PRO A 474 -9.01 16.87 8.18
C PRO A 474 -7.95 17.97 7.96
N ARG A 475 -6.72 17.62 7.57
CA ARG A 475 -5.61 18.58 7.38
C ARG A 475 -5.90 19.67 6.37
N LYS A 476 -6.59 19.38 5.26
CA LYS A 476 -6.95 20.40 4.26
C LYS A 476 -7.83 21.50 4.86
N ALA A 477 -8.75 21.16 5.75
CA ALA A 477 -9.57 22.14 6.47
C ALA A 477 -8.71 22.96 7.44
N LEU A 478 -7.86 22.29 8.22
CA LEU A 478 -6.91 22.93 9.13
C LEU A 478 -5.99 23.93 8.41
N HIS A 479 -5.48 23.57 7.24
CA HIS A 479 -4.62 24.43 6.42
C HIS A 479 -5.32 25.68 5.89
N ARG A 480 -6.66 25.69 5.86
CA ARG A 480 -7.52 26.86 5.59
C ARG A 480 -7.91 27.61 6.87
N GLY A 481 -7.46 27.13 8.04
CA GLY A 481 -7.78 27.63 9.38
C GLY A 481 -9.16 27.24 9.89
N ASP A 482 -9.76 26.21 9.32
CA ASP A 482 -11.04 25.66 9.76
C ASP A 482 -10.80 24.46 10.67
N THR A 483 -11.04 24.64 11.97
CA THR A 483 -10.94 23.58 13.00
C THR A 483 -12.26 22.87 13.25
N GLY A 484 -13.37 23.30 12.63
CA GLY A 484 -14.70 22.73 12.86
C GLY A 484 -14.75 21.20 12.70
N PRO A 485 -14.13 20.63 11.65
CA PRO A 485 -14.10 19.17 11.45
C PRO A 485 -13.34 18.35 12.50
N LEU A 486 -12.50 18.97 13.35
CA LEU A 486 -11.73 18.23 14.38
C LEU A 486 -12.64 17.59 15.43
N GLN A 487 -13.73 18.26 15.79
CA GLN A 487 -14.66 17.70 16.77
C GLN A 487 -15.31 16.44 16.20
N THR A 488 -15.80 16.50 14.97
CA THR A 488 -16.34 15.34 14.24
C THR A 488 -15.33 14.21 14.16
N PHE A 489 -14.07 14.51 13.82
CA PHE A 489 -13.01 13.50 13.77
C PHE A 489 -12.82 12.79 15.13
N ARG A 490 -12.75 13.55 16.23
CA ARG A 490 -12.58 12.99 17.59
C ARG A 490 -13.79 12.15 18.00
N ASP A 491 -15.00 12.65 17.77
CA ASP A 491 -16.24 11.97 18.15
C ASP A 491 -16.43 10.67 17.34
N SER A 492 -16.21 10.72 16.02
CA SER A 492 -16.23 9.53 15.16
C SER A 492 -15.16 8.53 15.56
N GLY A 493 -13.92 8.98 15.77
CA GLY A 493 -12.82 8.14 16.22
C GLY A 493 -13.13 7.43 17.53
N LYS A 494 -13.64 8.17 18.54
CA LYS A 494 -14.07 7.59 19.81
C LYS A 494 -15.20 6.59 19.63
N ALA A 495 -16.24 6.93 18.87
CA ALA A 495 -17.36 6.04 18.62
C ALA A 495 -16.91 4.75 17.91
N TRP A 496 -15.95 4.82 16.99
CA TRP A 496 -15.43 3.65 16.29
C TRP A 496 -14.55 2.77 17.18
N LEU A 497 -13.76 3.38 18.07
CA LEU A 497 -13.01 2.65 19.09
C LEU A 497 -13.94 1.94 20.08
N ASP A 498 -15.02 2.60 20.50
CA ASP A 498 -16.02 2.03 21.43
C ASP A 498 -16.84 0.89 20.76
N ARG A 499 -16.93 0.88 19.42
CA ARG A 499 -17.53 -0.20 18.61
C ARG A 499 -16.52 -1.29 18.17
N HIS A 500 -15.26 -1.18 18.59
CA HIS A 500 -14.18 -2.11 18.23
C HIS A 500 -13.95 -2.26 16.71
N LEU A 501 -14.20 -1.20 15.94
CA LEU A 501 -13.95 -1.23 14.51
C LEU A 501 -12.45 -1.25 14.20
N LEU A 502 -12.06 -2.07 13.23
CA LEU A 502 -10.70 -2.13 12.72
C LEU A 502 -10.48 -1.00 11.71
N PHE A 503 -9.86 0.10 12.15
CA PHE A 503 -9.63 1.25 11.28
C PHE A 503 -8.23 1.86 11.45
N SER A 504 -7.72 2.45 10.36
CA SER A 504 -6.54 3.32 10.37
C SER A 504 -6.97 4.79 10.27
N VAL A 505 -6.08 5.70 10.69
CA VAL A 505 -6.26 7.14 10.49
C VAL A 505 -5.29 7.60 9.41
N GLU A 506 -5.79 8.31 8.40
CA GLU A 506 -4.95 8.89 7.33
C GLU A 506 -5.25 10.38 7.16
N PRO A 507 -4.23 11.24 7.03
CA PRO A 507 -4.47 12.63 6.71
C PRO A 507 -4.99 12.85 5.28
N ASP A 508 -6.00 13.70 5.13
CA ASP A 508 -6.73 13.88 3.86
C ASP A 508 -5.89 14.50 2.72
N ASP A 509 -4.80 15.20 3.05
CA ASP A 509 -3.80 15.73 2.11
C ASP A 509 -2.77 14.70 1.64
N LEU A 510 -2.60 13.59 2.37
CA LEU A 510 -1.74 12.46 1.99
C LEU A 510 -2.47 11.40 1.14
N THR A 511 -3.81 11.40 1.12
CA THR A 511 -4.62 10.39 0.43
C THR A 511 -5.50 10.99 -0.68
N PRO A 512 -4.94 11.30 -1.88
CA PRO A 512 -5.70 11.88 -2.99
C PRO A 512 -6.71 10.88 -3.57
N GLY A 513 -7.89 11.37 -3.98
CA GLY A 513 -8.89 10.57 -4.70
C GLY A 513 -10.03 9.98 -3.86
N LEU A 514 -9.99 10.09 -2.53
CA LEU A 514 -11.11 9.76 -1.65
C LEU A 514 -12.04 10.98 -1.53
N GLY A 515 -12.88 11.18 -2.55
CA GLY A 515 -13.91 12.22 -2.53
C GLY A 515 -15.00 11.91 -1.52
N GLY A 516 -15.02 12.62 -0.39
CA GLY A 516 -16.06 12.54 0.64
C GLY A 516 -15.59 11.80 1.89
N TYR A 517 -15.69 12.47 3.03
CA TYR A 517 -15.48 11.88 4.36
C TYR A 517 -16.36 10.63 4.50
N TYR A 518 -15.76 9.46 4.82
CA TYR A 518 -16.54 8.30 5.23
C TYR A 518 -17.01 8.50 6.68
N ASP A 519 -17.81 9.54 6.93
CA ASP A 519 -18.42 9.82 8.24
C ASP A 519 -19.49 8.78 8.62
N THR A 520 -19.89 7.92 7.69
CA THR A 520 -20.92 6.91 7.92
C THR A 520 -20.48 5.54 7.41
N ILE A 521 -20.25 4.61 8.35
CA ILE A 521 -20.31 3.17 8.05
C ILE A 521 -21.80 2.83 7.84
N PRO A 522 -22.20 2.25 6.71
CA PRO A 522 -23.59 1.85 6.49
C PRO A 522 -24.05 0.86 7.57
N ASP A 523 -25.30 0.96 8.01
CA ASP A 523 -25.92 0.08 9.03
C ASP A 523 -25.87 -1.42 8.65
N GLU A 524 -25.60 -1.76 7.38
CA GLU A 524 -25.41 -3.13 6.87
C GLU A 524 -24.04 -3.77 7.23
N ALA A 525 -23.24 -3.12 8.09
CA ALA A 525 -21.88 -3.48 8.48
C ALA A 525 -21.63 -4.95 8.90
N GLY A 526 -22.65 -5.63 9.45
CA GLY A 526 -22.48 -6.90 10.15
C GLY A 526 -21.93 -8.06 9.31
N ARG A 527 -22.15 -8.06 7.98
CA ARG A 527 -21.60 -9.13 7.10
C ARG A 527 -20.23 -8.79 6.52
N ARG A 528 -19.91 -7.49 6.36
CA ARG A 528 -18.72 -7.03 5.64
C ARG A 528 -17.48 -6.88 6.54
N PHE A 529 -17.68 -6.51 7.80
CA PHE A 529 -16.60 -6.15 8.73
C PHE A 529 -16.44 -7.17 9.86
N SER A 530 -15.28 -7.15 10.50
CA SER A 530 -15.03 -7.91 11.73
C SER A 530 -15.85 -7.34 12.88
N THR A 531 -16.34 -8.21 13.77
CA THR A 531 -17.09 -7.82 14.95
C THR A 531 -16.51 -8.44 16.21
N PHE A 532 -16.60 -7.70 17.31
CA PHE A 532 -16.03 -8.08 18.59
C PHE A 532 -17.08 -7.85 19.67
N THR A 533 -17.38 -8.88 20.46
CA THR A 533 -18.18 -8.70 21.67
C THR A 533 -17.21 -8.50 22.83
N ALA A 534 -16.87 -7.24 23.10
CA ALA A 534 -15.98 -6.85 24.18
C ALA A 534 -16.56 -5.66 24.97
N PRO A 535 -16.16 -5.46 26.24
CA PRO A 535 -16.48 -4.23 26.97
C PRO A 535 -15.86 -2.99 26.32
N ALA A 536 -16.48 -1.82 26.49
CA ALA A 536 -15.98 -0.56 25.94
C ALA A 536 -14.57 -0.17 26.44
N HIS A 537 -14.20 -0.62 27.65
CA HIS A 537 -12.86 -0.40 28.23
C HIS A 537 -11.77 -1.30 27.63
N VAL A 538 -12.09 -2.12 26.62
CA VAL A 538 -11.12 -2.88 25.84
C VAL A 538 -10.97 -2.22 24.47
N ARG A 539 -9.73 -1.89 24.10
CA ARG A 539 -9.39 -1.43 22.75
C ARG A 539 -8.90 -2.59 21.90
N VAL A 540 -9.38 -2.65 20.66
CA VAL A 540 -9.01 -3.68 19.68
C VAL A 540 -8.25 -3.02 18.52
N SER A 541 -7.10 -3.57 18.19
CA SER A 541 -6.30 -3.21 17.01
C SER A 541 -5.94 -4.48 16.25
N ALA A 542 -5.72 -4.38 14.94
CA ALA A 542 -5.28 -5.50 14.13
C ALA A 542 -4.05 -5.11 13.30
N ASN A 543 -3.05 -5.99 13.25
CA ASN A 543 -1.79 -5.77 12.55
C ASN A 543 -1.43 -6.96 11.67
N ARG A 544 -0.58 -6.72 10.68
CA ARG A 544 0.07 -7.71 9.81
C ARG A 544 1.58 -7.61 9.98
N PRO A 545 2.24 -8.68 10.42
CA PRO A 545 3.69 -8.72 10.48
C PRO A 545 4.35 -8.56 9.12
N ALA A 546 5.54 -7.95 9.09
CA ALA A 546 6.30 -7.75 7.85
C ALA A 546 6.61 -9.06 7.12
N GLY A 547 6.80 -10.15 7.87
CA GLY A 547 7.04 -11.49 7.32
C GLY A 547 5.83 -12.12 6.61
N GLY A 548 4.63 -11.52 6.75
CA GLY A 548 3.38 -12.08 6.24
C GLY A 548 2.97 -13.38 6.95
N GLY A 549 1.98 -14.08 6.39
CA GLY A 549 1.55 -15.39 6.89
C GLY A 549 0.78 -15.36 8.22
N GLU A 550 0.55 -14.20 8.83
CA GLU A 550 -0.30 -14.08 10.02
C GLU A 550 -1.03 -12.73 10.07
N ILE A 551 -2.10 -12.67 10.86
CA ILE A 551 -2.84 -11.46 11.23
C ILE A 551 -3.03 -11.49 12.75
N ASP A 552 -2.63 -10.41 13.42
CA ASP A 552 -2.64 -10.32 14.87
C ASP A 552 -3.73 -9.37 15.35
N LEU A 553 -4.57 -9.84 16.27
CA LEU A 553 -5.58 -9.03 16.95
C LEU A 553 -5.08 -8.70 18.36
N HIS A 554 -4.87 -7.42 18.62
CA HIS A 554 -4.38 -6.90 19.88
C HIS A 554 -5.55 -6.39 20.72
N PHE A 555 -5.55 -6.77 22.00
CA PHE A 555 -6.56 -6.40 22.98
C PHE A 555 -5.89 -5.70 24.17
N VAL A 556 -6.26 -4.45 24.42
CA VAL A 556 -5.74 -3.66 25.55
C VAL A 556 -6.87 -3.31 26.49
N ASN A 557 -6.80 -3.82 27.73
CA ASN A 557 -7.80 -3.63 28.77
C ASN A 557 -7.41 -2.48 29.71
N TYR A 558 -8.26 -1.46 29.79
CA TYR A 558 -8.08 -0.27 30.62
C TYR A 558 -8.79 -0.37 31.97
N ASN A 559 -9.49 -1.47 32.26
CA ASN A 559 -10.25 -1.62 33.49
C ASN A 559 -9.35 -1.80 34.71
N ARG A 560 -9.70 -1.12 35.79
CA ARG A 560 -8.93 -1.09 37.03
C ARG A 560 -9.78 -0.65 38.21
N GLU A 561 -9.28 -0.89 39.41
CA GLU A 561 -9.81 -0.24 40.61
C GLU A 561 -9.39 1.24 40.64
N GLU A 562 -10.34 2.16 40.49
CA GLU A 562 -10.07 3.60 40.61
C GLU A 562 -9.86 4.01 42.07
N LEU A 563 -8.85 4.84 42.31
CA LEU A 563 -8.63 5.42 43.64
C LEU A 563 -9.77 6.36 44.02
N PRO A 564 -10.05 6.52 45.33
CA PRO A 564 -11.02 7.51 45.79
C PRO A 564 -10.68 8.90 45.24
N PRO A 565 -11.69 9.70 44.81
CA PRO A 565 -11.47 11.06 44.36
C PRO A 565 -10.66 11.88 45.35
N THR A 566 -9.89 12.83 44.84
CA THR A 566 -9.16 13.79 45.67
C THR A 566 -10.10 14.54 46.60
N LYS A 567 -9.57 15.20 47.65
CA LYS A 567 -10.37 16.04 48.55
C LYS A 567 -11.16 17.15 47.82
N ALA A 568 -10.74 17.52 46.61
CA ALA A 568 -11.41 18.49 45.75
C ALA A 568 -12.47 17.86 44.80
N GLY A 569 -12.80 16.57 44.97
CA GLY A 569 -13.75 15.84 44.14
C GLY A 569 -13.23 15.47 42.74
N LYS A 570 -11.95 15.75 42.42
CA LYS A 570 -11.35 15.43 41.12
C LYS A 570 -10.87 13.97 41.06
N PRO A 571 -10.81 13.34 39.87
CA PRO A 571 -10.19 12.03 39.69
C PRO A 571 -8.79 11.99 40.30
N ASN A 572 -8.46 10.86 40.92
CA ASN A 572 -7.20 10.67 41.61
C ASN A 572 -6.23 9.89 40.70
N PRO A 573 -5.16 10.53 40.19
CA PRO A 573 -4.27 9.91 39.22
C PRO A 573 -3.40 8.79 39.82
N GLY A 574 -3.26 8.73 41.14
CA GLY A 574 -2.32 7.82 41.83
C GLY A 574 -0.89 8.37 41.87
N LYS A 575 0.04 7.57 42.43
CA LYS A 575 1.43 7.96 42.70
C LYS A 575 2.48 7.08 42.03
N GLY A 576 2.14 5.84 41.69
CA GLY A 576 3.03 4.89 41.06
C GLY A 576 2.31 3.63 40.57
N PRO A 577 3.01 2.69 39.92
CA PRO A 577 2.38 1.52 39.29
C PRO A 577 1.66 0.58 40.26
N GLU A 578 1.97 0.65 41.56
CA GLU A 578 1.22 0.00 42.63
C GLU A 578 -0.26 0.41 42.70
N ASP A 579 -0.58 1.62 42.24
CA ASP A 579 -1.96 2.11 42.20
C ASP A 579 -2.71 1.60 40.96
N GLU A 580 -2.04 1.05 39.93
CA GLU A 580 -2.68 0.64 38.66
C GLU A 580 -3.84 -0.33 38.89
N LYS A 581 -3.65 -1.35 39.74
CA LYS A 581 -4.68 -2.33 40.14
C LYS A 581 -5.62 -2.77 39.00
N PRO A 582 -5.05 -3.34 37.91
CA PRO A 582 -5.85 -3.75 36.75
C PRO A 582 -6.78 -4.91 37.11
N ILE A 583 -7.98 -4.92 36.50
CA ILE A 583 -8.98 -5.97 36.68
C ILE A 583 -9.03 -6.80 35.40
N PRO A 584 -8.83 -8.13 35.47
CA PRO A 584 -8.80 -8.97 34.28
C PRO A 584 -10.15 -9.03 33.56
N VAL A 585 -10.11 -9.35 32.27
CA VAL A 585 -11.30 -9.49 31.41
C VAL A 585 -11.21 -10.79 30.62
N GLY A 586 -12.34 -11.46 30.42
CA GLY A 586 -12.45 -12.70 29.64
C GLY A 586 -13.81 -12.82 28.95
N GLY A 587 -13.99 -13.87 28.15
CA GLY A 587 -15.26 -14.12 27.45
C GLY A 587 -15.50 -13.21 26.24
N ILE A 588 -14.46 -12.54 25.75
CA ILE A 588 -14.52 -11.75 24.52
C ILE A 588 -14.67 -12.70 23.33
N THR A 589 -15.72 -12.50 22.53
CA THR A 589 -15.92 -13.29 21.30
C THR A 589 -15.47 -12.48 20.09
N VAL A 590 -14.73 -13.14 19.21
CA VAL A 590 -14.27 -12.60 17.94
C VAL A 590 -15.05 -13.26 16.81
N ASP A 591 -15.58 -12.46 15.90
CA ASP A 591 -16.09 -12.89 14.60
C ASP A 591 -15.38 -12.05 13.51
N PHE A 592 -14.29 -12.61 13.00
CA PHE A 592 -13.34 -11.93 12.13
C PHE A 592 -13.65 -12.18 10.64
N ALA A 593 -13.70 -11.13 9.84
CA ALA A 593 -13.87 -11.21 8.39
C ALA A 593 -12.56 -11.63 7.72
N VAL A 594 -12.48 -12.86 7.22
CA VAL A 594 -11.25 -13.42 6.68
C VAL A 594 -10.95 -12.83 5.29
N PRO A 595 -9.76 -12.23 5.08
CA PRO A 595 -9.35 -11.74 3.76
C PRO A 595 -9.29 -12.88 2.73
N PRO A 596 -9.67 -12.66 1.45
CA PRO A 596 -9.73 -13.72 0.44
C PRO A 596 -8.41 -14.48 0.21
N ASN A 597 -7.27 -13.85 0.49
CA ASN A 597 -5.93 -14.40 0.33
C ASN A 597 -5.33 -14.95 1.64
N PHE A 598 -6.13 -15.10 2.70
CA PHE A 598 -5.69 -15.60 4.00
C PHE A 598 -6.47 -16.88 4.33
N VAL A 599 -5.77 -18.00 4.47
CA VAL A 599 -6.36 -19.27 4.92
C VAL A 599 -5.92 -19.50 6.36
N PRO A 600 -6.80 -19.37 7.37
CA PRO A 600 -6.43 -19.58 8.76
C PRO A 600 -6.11 -21.05 9.01
N GLY A 601 -4.90 -21.33 9.51
CA GLY A 601 -4.45 -22.67 9.90
C GLY A 601 -4.48 -22.89 11.40
N GLN A 602 -4.11 -21.87 12.17
CA GLN A 602 -4.03 -21.93 13.63
C GLN A 602 -4.43 -20.58 14.23
N VAL A 603 -5.04 -20.59 15.42
CA VAL A 603 -5.24 -19.39 16.23
C VAL A 603 -4.60 -19.63 17.60
N GLU A 604 -3.70 -18.75 18.01
CA GLU A 604 -3.06 -18.81 19.33
C GLU A 604 -3.29 -17.50 20.09
N PHE A 605 -3.28 -17.57 21.42
CA PHE A 605 -3.41 -16.42 22.29
C PHE A 605 -2.21 -16.30 23.22
N ILE A 606 -1.62 -15.11 23.24
CA ILE A 606 -0.42 -14.80 24.02
C ILE A 606 -0.67 -13.60 24.93
N THR A 607 -0.06 -13.60 26.11
CA THR A 607 -0.14 -12.52 27.11
C THR A 607 1.23 -12.34 27.79
N PRO A 608 1.59 -11.14 28.27
CA PRO A 608 2.83 -10.94 29.03
C PRO A 608 2.93 -11.81 30.30
N GLU A 609 1.80 -12.17 30.89
CA GLU A 609 1.73 -12.94 32.13
C GLU A 609 1.95 -14.46 31.92
N GLN A 610 1.78 -14.97 30.69
CA GLN A 610 1.90 -16.39 30.37
C GLN A 610 3.18 -16.69 29.56
N PRO A 611 3.96 -17.73 29.92
CA PRO A 611 5.19 -18.05 29.22
C PRO A 611 4.96 -18.66 27.84
N GLU A 612 3.90 -19.45 27.68
CA GLU A 612 3.61 -20.21 26.46
C GLU A 612 2.34 -19.71 25.77
N PRO A 613 2.28 -19.77 24.43
CA PRO A 613 1.05 -19.50 23.69
C PRO A 613 -0.03 -20.53 24.03
N ARG A 614 -1.28 -20.07 24.07
CA ARG A 614 -2.45 -20.94 24.22
C ARG A 614 -3.17 -21.08 22.89
N GLU A 615 -3.21 -22.30 22.36
CA GLU A 615 -4.01 -22.58 21.16
C GLU A 615 -5.51 -22.39 21.44
N LEU A 616 -6.21 -21.75 20.50
CA LEU A 616 -7.65 -21.50 20.55
C LEU A 616 -8.37 -22.31 19.48
N ALA A 617 -9.44 -22.99 19.87
CA ALA A 617 -10.37 -23.56 18.92
C ALA A 617 -11.12 -22.44 18.18
N PHE A 618 -11.26 -22.59 16.87
CA PHE A 618 -11.98 -21.64 16.02
C PHE A 618 -12.93 -22.36 15.08
N GLN A 619 -13.90 -21.61 14.55
CA GLN A 619 -14.82 -22.07 13.51
C GLN A 619 -14.67 -21.16 12.28
N LEU A 620 -14.44 -21.77 11.12
CA LEU A 620 -14.42 -21.07 9.84
C LEU A 620 -15.72 -21.35 9.09
N ARG A 621 -16.50 -20.32 8.79
CA ARG A 621 -17.76 -20.45 8.04
C ARG A 621 -18.02 -19.20 7.21
N ASP A 622 -18.36 -19.38 5.93
CA ASP A 622 -18.74 -18.29 5.01
C ASP A 622 -17.70 -17.14 4.95
N GLY A 623 -16.41 -17.48 4.97
CA GLY A 623 -15.31 -16.50 4.96
C GLY A 623 -15.12 -15.76 6.28
N ARG A 624 -15.66 -16.28 7.39
CA ARG A 624 -15.55 -15.68 8.73
C ARG A 624 -14.94 -16.66 9.72
N LEU A 625 -14.11 -16.14 10.62
CA LEU A 625 -13.38 -16.87 11.63
C LEU A 625 -13.90 -16.49 13.02
N ALA A 626 -14.52 -17.43 13.73
CA ALA A 626 -15.10 -17.21 15.05
C ALA A 626 -14.33 -17.95 16.15
N PHE A 627 -14.00 -17.27 17.25
CA PHE A 627 -13.35 -17.86 18.43
C PHE A 627 -13.59 -17.00 19.69
N THR A 628 -13.22 -17.52 20.87
CA THR A 628 -13.38 -16.82 22.16
C THR A 628 -12.05 -16.70 22.87
N LEU A 629 -11.75 -15.52 23.39
CA LEU A 629 -10.52 -15.26 24.13
C LEU A 629 -10.60 -15.81 25.56
N PRO A 630 -9.48 -16.35 26.09
CA PRO A 630 -9.35 -16.61 27.52
C PRO A 630 -9.22 -15.29 28.30
N GLU A 631 -9.24 -15.39 29.63
CA GLU A 631 -9.02 -14.24 30.50
C GLU A 631 -7.57 -13.70 30.38
N PHE A 632 -7.43 -12.37 30.36
CA PHE A 632 -6.14 -11.68 30.39
C PHE A 632 -6.23 -10.39 31.23
N LEU A 633 -5.08 -9.91 31.70
CA LEU A 633 -5.01 -8.80 32.65
C LEU A 633 -5.10 -7.43 31.95
N VAL A 634 -4.04 -7.02 31.25
CA VAL A 634 -4.00 -5.75 30.51
C VAL A 634 -3.80 -5.95 29.01
N TYR A 635 -2.96 -6.90 28.61
CA TYR A 635 -2.61 -7.08 27.21
C TYR A 635 -2.72 -8.53 26.75
N GLY A 636 -3.44 -8.74 25.64
CA GLY A 636 -3.54 -10.03 24.98
C GLY A 636 -3.45 -9.88 23.47
N VAL A 637 -2.84 -10.86 22.81
CA VAL A 637 -2.76 -10.91 21.34
C VAL A 637 -3.27 -12.25 20.86
N ALA A 638 -4.30 -12.24 20.01
CA ALA A 638 -4.75 -13.40 19.27
C ALA A 638 -4.05 -13.42 17.90
N ARG A 639 -3.14 -14.37 17.71
CA ARG A 639 -2.36 -14.58 16.49
C ARG A 639 -3.12 -15.54 15.60
N MET A 640 -3.58 -15.07 14.45
CA MET A 640 -4.18 -15.90 13.42
C MET A 640 -3.08 -16.24 12.43
N ILE A 641 -2.61 -17.48 12.45
CA ILE A 641 -1.50 -17.95 11.62
C ILE A 641 -2.08 -18.65 10.41
N ALA A 642 -1.60 -18.29 9.23
CA ALA A 642 -2.03 -18.91 7.98
C ALA A 642 -1.64 -20.39 7.96
N ALA A 643 -2.48 -21.20 7.33
CA ALA A 643 -2.09 -22.55 6.96
C ALA A 643 -0.80 -22.49 6.12
N PRO A 644 0.12 -23.46 6.29
CA PRO A 644 1.34 -23.50 5.48
C PRO A 644 0.98 -23.35 4.00
N ALA A 645 1.65 -22.42 3.31
CA ALA A 645 1.44 -22.24 1.88
C ALA A 645 1.72 -23.59 1.18
N GLU A 646 0.69 -24.16 0.57
CA GLU A 646 0.87 -25.36 -0.24
C GLU A 646 1.93 -25.08 -1.31
N LYS A 647 2.86 -26.03 -1.48
CA LYS A 647 3.91 -25.93 -2.49
C LYS A 647 3.25 -25.66 -3.86
N PRO A 648 3.66 -24.63 -4.61
CA PRO A 648 3.06 -24.34 -5.91
C PRO A 648 3.14 -25.56 -6.82
N LEU A 649 2.01 -25.92 -7.41
CA LEU A 649 1.93 -27.04 -8.36
C LEU A 649 2.82 -26.75 -9.56
N GLN A 650 3.62 -27.74 -9.94
CA GLN A 650 4.52 -27.64 -11.08
C GLN A 650 3.70 -27.92 -12.34
N VAL A 651 3.58 -26.96 -13.26
CA VAL A 651 2.79 -27.14 -14.49
C VAL A 651 3.66 -27.09 -15.73
N ALA A 652 3.26 -27.84 -16.76
CA ALA A 652 3.86 -27.76 -18.10
C ALA A 652 2.99 -26.91 -19.03
N GLY A 653 3.61 -26.06 -19.84
CA GLY A 653 2.97 -25.40 -20.97
C GLY A 653 3.28 -26.11 -22.28
N LEU A 654 2.26 -26.49 -23.04
CA LEU A 654 2.38 -27.01 -24.41
C LEU A 654 1.76 -25.98 -25.35
N THR A 655 2.58 -25.28 -26.13
CA THR A 655 2.10 -24.20 -27.01
C THR A 655 2.61 -24.33 -28.44
N THR A 656 1.86 -23.76 -29.38
CA THR A 656 2.27 -23.65 -30.78
C THR A 656 3.33 -22.57 -30.96
N VAL A 657 3.11 -21.36 -30.43
CA VAL A 657 4.06 -20.24 -30.43
C VAL A 657 4.02 -19.49 -29.09
N PHE A 658 5.07 -18.72 -28.79
CA PHE A 658 5.08 -17.86 -27.59
C PHE A 658 5.74 -16.52 -27.90
N HIS A 659 4.92 -15.52 -28.22
CA HIS A 659 5.34 -14.14 -28.40
C HIS A 659 4.48 -13.19 -27.57
N ARG A 660 4.86 -11.91 -27.53
CA ARG A 660 4.10 -10.89 -26.82
C ARG A 660 2.65 -10.81 -27.32
N ASN A 661 1.69 -10.73 -26.39
CA ASN A 661 0.24 -10.78 -26.59
C ASN A 661 -0.28 -12.03 -27.31
N SER A 662 0.51 -13.10 -27.39
CA SER A 662 -0.01 -14.42 -27.79
C SER A 662 -0.91 -14.99 -26.70
N HIS A 663 -1.80 -15.91 -27.06
CA HIS A 663 -2.58 -16.67 -26.09
C HIS A 663 -1.69 -17.37 -25.06
N ALA A 664 -0.52 -17.88 -25.49
CA ALA A 664 0.47 -18.45 -24.58
C ALA A 664 0.94 -17.46 -23.51
N GLU A 665 1.23 -16.20 -23.88
CA GLU A 665 1.61 -15.17 -22.89
C GLU A 665 0.45 -14.84 -21.94
N MET A 666 -0.79 -14.81 -22.43
CA MET A 666 -1.97 -14.47 -21.62
C MET A 666 -2.22 -15.44 -20.44
N PHE A 667 -1.69 -16.66 -20.50
CA PHE A 667 -1.74 -17.61 -19.39
C PHE A 667 -0.35 -17.85 -18.79
N LEU A 668 0.59 -18.34 -19.60
CA LEU A 668 1.92 -18.77 -19.12
C LEU A 668 2.78 -17.58 -18.67
N GLY A 669 2.64 -16.41 -19.31
CA GLY A 669 3.33 -15.19 -18.86
C GLY A 669 2.90 -14.75 -17.46
N ARG A 670 1.65 -14.99 -17.08
CA ARG A 670 1.12 -14.68 -15.73
C ARG A 670 1.66 -15.61 -14.66
N LEU A 671 2.03 -16.84 -15.04
CA LEU A 671 2.70 -17.78 -14.14
C LEU A 671 4.14 -17.35 -13.85
N LEU A 672 4.78 -16.64 -14.78
CA LEU A 672 6.15 -16.13 -14.63
C LEU A 672 6.18 -14.80 -13.88
N GLU A 673 5.22 -13.93 -14.17
CA GLU A 673 5.09 -12.61 -13.56
C GLU A 673 3.98 -12.61 -12.48
N THR A 674 2.88 -11.91 -12.76
CA THR A 674 1.66 -11.78 -11.94
C THR A 674 0.45 -11.79 -12.87
N ASP A 675 -0.75 -11.84 -12.30
CA ASP A 675 -2.02 -11.74 -13.02
C ASP A 675 -2.23 -10.41 -13.80
N THR A 676 -1.33 -9.44 -13.62
CA THR A 676 -1.27 -8.16 -14.34
C THR A 676 -0.16 -8.06 -15.41
N LEU A 677 0.69 -9.08 -15.59
CA LEU A 677 1.83 -9.04 -16.55
C LEU A 677 2.70 -7.76 -16.43
N ASP A 678 3.01 -7.37 -15.19
CA ASP A 678 4.01 -6.34 -14.85
C ASP A 678 4.68 -6.54 -13.49
N GLY A 679 4.48 -7.69 -12.84
CA GLY A 679 5.05 -8.00 -11.54
C GLY A 679 4.38 -7.31 -10.35
N LYS A 680 3.29 -6.57 -10.55
CA LYS A 680 2.62 -5.77 -9.49
C LYS A 680 1.30 -6.35 -8.98
N GLY A 681 0.74 -7.33 -9.69
CA GLY A 681 -0.51 -7.98 -9.32
C GLY A 681 -0.32 -9.20 -8.43
N ASP A 682 -1.35 -10.03 -8.33
CA ASP A 682 -1.31 -11.24 -7.52
C ASP A 682 -0.55 -12.38 -8.25
N ARG A 683 0.15 -13.21 -7.47
CA ARG A 683 0.73 -14.45 -7.97
C ARG A 683 -0.26 -15.59 -7.78
N VAL A 684 -0.45 -16.40 -8.81
CA VAL A 684 -1.20 -17.66 -8.68
C VAL A 684 -0.30 -18.76 -8.10
N PRO A 685 -0.82 -19.69 -7.28
CA PRO A 685 -0.07 -20.80 -6.69
C PRO A 685 0.27 -21.93 -7.69
N LEU A 686 0.65 -21.57 -8.92
CA LEU A 686 1.13 -22.47 -9.96
C LEU A 686 2.50 -22.00 -10.43
N HIS A 687 3.41 -22.94 -10.68
CA HIS A 687 4.75 -22.65 -11.16
C HIS A 687 4.96 -23.29 -12.54
N LEU A 688 5.26 -22.48 -13.55
CA LEU A 688 5.59 -23.00 -14.88
C LEU A 688 6.97 -23.69 -14.85
N ALA A 689 6.97 -25.00 -14.71
CA ALA A 689 8.17 -25.81 -14.55
C ALA A 689 8.83 -26.16 -15.89
N SER A 690 8.00 -26.30 -16.93
CA SER A 690 8.46 -26.65 -18.26
C SER A 690 7.57 -26.09 -19.36
N LEU A 691 8.14 -25.97 -20.55
CA LEU A 691 7.48 -25.43 -21.73
C LEU A 691 7.89 -26.21 -22.99
N PHE A 692 6.93 -26.50 -23.86
CA PHE A 692 7.16 -26.90 -25.25
C PHE A 692 6.58 -25.83 -26.17
N THR A 693 7.35 -25.43 -27.18
CA THR A 693 6.92 -24.52 -28.25
C THR A 693 7.11 -25.23 -29.59
N ASP A 694 6.04 -25.45 -30.35
CA ASP A 694 6.11 -26.16 -31.64
C ASP A 694 6.82 -25.35 -32.73
N GLN A 695 6.61 -24.03 -32.73
CA GLN A 695 7.23 -23.07 -33.64
C GLN A 695 7.91 -21.96 -32.84
N VAL A 696 9.05 -21.49 -33.36
CA VAL A 696 9.86 -20.41 -32.74
C VAL A 696 10.05 -19.29 -33.78
N PRO A 697 9.04 -18.44 -33.98
CA PRO A 697 9.13 -17.33 -34.94
C PRO A 697 10.12 -16.25 -34.47
N ALA A 698 10.47 -15.31 -35.35
CA ALA A 698 11.46 -14.26 -35.07
C ALA A 698 11.10 -13.34 -33.88
N ASN A 699 9.83 -13.27 -33.51
CA ASN A 699 9.32 -12.51 -32.36
C ASN A 699 9.04 -13.39 -31.12
N ASP A 700 9.54 -14.64 -31.08
CA ASP A 700 9.46 -15.50 -29.90
C ASP A 700 10.11 -14.83 -28.68
N ILE A 701 9.46 -14.98 -27.53
CA ILE A 701 9.97 -14.50 -26.24
C ILE A 701 10.25 -15.65 -25.27
N SER A 702 9.81 -16.88 -25.57
CA SER A 702 9.92 -18.01 -24.63
C SER A 702 11.35 -18.31 -24.22
N ARG A 703 12.31 -18.25 -25.16
CA ARG A 703 13.72 -18.58 -24.86
C ARG A 703 14.35 -17.56 -23.93
N ALA A 704 14.08 -16.27 -24.14
CA ALA A 704 14.56 -15.21 -23.27
C ALA A 704 13.93 -15.29 -21.87
N LEU A 705 12.62 -15.55 -21.80
CA LEU A 705 11.90 -15.74 -20.54
C LEU A 705 12.42 -16.95 -19.75
N ALA A 706 12.68 -18.08 -20.40
CA ALA A 706 13.26 -19.25 -19.75
C ALA A 706 14.69 -18.98 -19.25
N ALA A 707 15.52 -18.27 -20.02
CA ALA A 707 16.85 -17.88 -19.56
C ALA A 707 16.82 -16.96 -18.32
N ALA A 708 15.78 -16.12 -18.21
CA ALA A 708 15.58 -15.22 -17.07
C ALA A 708 14.86 -15.88 -15.87
N THR A 709 14.30 -17.08 -16.04
CA THR A 709 13.48 -17.76 -15.01
C THR A 709 14.20 -19.00 -14.49
N PRO A 710 14.73 -18.97 -13.26
CA PRO A 710 15.35 -20.15 -12.65
C PRO A 710 14.39 -21.34 -12.59
N GLY A 711 14.81 -22.49 -13.12
CA GLY A 711 14.05 -23.75 -13.04
C GLY A 711 13.07 -24.01 -14.20
N LEU A 712 12.77 -23.02 -15.05
CA LEU A 712 11.94 -23.21 -16.25
C LEU A 712 12.73 -23.94 -17.34
N GLN A 713 12.30 -25.15 -17.69
CA GLN A 713 12.92 -25.96 -18.74
C GLN A 713 12.14 -25.87 -20.05
N ILE A 714 12.84 -25.81 -21.19
CA ILE A 714 12.20 -25.89 -22.50
C ILE A 714 12.49 -27.27 -23.11
N GLY A 715 11.44 -28.06 -23.27
CA GLY A 715 11.49 -29.38 -23.89
C GLY A 715 11.58 -29.28 -25.42
N LYS A 716 12.29 -30.23 -26.05
CA LYS A 716 12.35 -30.35 -27.51
C LYS A 716 11.11 -31.06 -28.09
N THR A 717 10.43 -31.84 -27.25
CA THR A 717 9.19 -32.57 -27.56
C THR A 717 8.17 -32.36 -26.44
N VAL A 718 6.90 -32.71 -26.69
CA VAL A 718 5.87 -32.75 -25.63
C VAL A 718 6.31 -33.66 -24.49
N ARG A 719 6.92 -34.81 -24.81
CA ARG A 719 7.47 -35.73 -23.82
C ARG A 719 8.51 -35.05 -22.93
N ASP A 720 9.45 -34.31 -23.50
CA ASP A 720 10.51 -33.67 -22.72
C ASP A 720 9.94 -32.62 -21.77
N ALA A 721 8.94 -31.85 -22.20
CA ALA A 721 8.27 -30.88 -21.33
C ALA A 721 7.50 -31.58 -20.20
N LEU A 722 6.78 -32.66 -20.47
CA LEU A 722 6.00 -33.38 -19.46
C LEU A 722 6.86 -34.20 -18.48
N THR A 723 8.00 -34.74 -18.96
CA THR A 723 8.86 -35.62 -18.16
C THR A 723 10.06 -34.90 -17.55
N ARG A 724 10.41 -33.72 -18.04
CA ARG A 724 11.53 -32.92 -17.53
C ARG A 724 12.85 -33.70 -17.46
N GLU A 725 13.08 -34.54 -18.48
CA GLU A 725 14.22 -35.45 -18.59
C GLU A 725 14.31 -36.54 -17.49
N THR A 726 13.27 -36.69 -16.65
CA THR A 726 13.24 -37.73 -15.59
C THR A 726 12.77 -39.10 -16.09
N GLY A 727 12.28 -39.18 -17.32
CA GLY A 727 11.76 -40.42 -17.94
C GLY A 727 10.32 -40.79 -17.57
N THR A 728 9.70 -40.12 -16.59
CA THR A 728 8.29 -40.29 -16.19
C THR A 728 7.62 -38.91 -16.03
N LEU A 729 6.29 -38.85 -15.88
CA LEU A 729 5.56 -37.59 -15.70
C LEU A 729 6.05 -36.85 -14.43
N ALA A 730 6.48 -35.59 -14.60
CA ALA A 730 7.19 -34.79 -13.59
C ALA A 730 6.57 -33.40 -13.35
N VAL A 731 5.29 -33.26 -13.71
CA VAL A 731 4.47 -32.07 -13.49
C VAL A 731 3.13 -32.50 -12.88
N ASP A 732 2.46 -31.58 -12.20
CA ASP A 732 1.20 -31.72 -11.50
C ASP A 732 0.00 -31.25 -12.34
N GLY A 733 0.23 -30.64 -13.50
CA GLY A 733 -0.83 -30.17 -14.41
C GLY A 733 -0.30 -29.69 -15.76
N VAL A 734 -1.17 -29.59 -16.77
CA VAL A 734 -0.79 -29.22 -18.14
C VAL A 734 -1.68 -28.11 -18.70
N PHE A 735 -1.05 -27.05 -19.20
CA PHE A 735 -1.68 -26.03 -20.04
C PHE A 735 -1.41 -26.36 -21.51
N LEU A 736 -2.44 -26.68 -22.28
CA LEU A 736 -2.37 -26.91 -23.72
C LEU A 736 -2.97 -25.69 -24.44
N ILE A 737 -2.09 -24.83 -24.97
CA ILE A 737 -2.45 -23.55 -25.60
C ILE A 737 -2.00 -23.61 -27.06
N ALA A 738 -2.82 -24.21 -27.91
CA ALA A 738 -2.52 -24.36 -29.33
C ALA A 738 -3.29 -23.32 -30.15
N GLU A 739 -2.76 -22.10 -30.18
CA GLU A 739 -3.36 -20.93 -30.84
C GLU A 739 -2.24 -20.04 -31.40
N HIS A 740 -2.50 -19.39 -32.55
CA HIS A 740 -1.49 -18.70 -33.36
C HIS A 740 -0.41 -19.65 -33.94
N GLY A 741 0.48 -19.09 -34.76
CA GLY A 741 1.47 -19.83 -35.55
C GLY A 741 1.01 -20.10 -36.98
N GLU A 742 1.89 -20.71 -37.78
CA GLU A 742 1.63 -21.03 -39.18
C GLU A 742 1.14 -22.48 -39.31
N TYR A 743 -0.16 -22.66 -39.54
CA TYR A 743 -0.82 -23.96 -39.72
C TYR A 743 -1.78 -23.90 -40.90
N PRO A 744 -2.07 -25.04 -41.56
CA PRO A 744 -2.94 -25.05 -42.73
C PRO A 744 -4.38 -24.68 -42.37
N GLU A 745 -5.05 -24.01 -43.31
CA GLU A 745 -6.50 -23.78 -43.23
C GLU A 745 -7.25 -24.98 -43.81
N THR A 746 -8.31 -25.42 -43.13
CA THR A 746 -9.16 -26.55 -43.53
C THR A 746 -10.12 -26.15 -44.65
N SER A 747 -10.78 -27.14 -45.24
CA SER A 747 -11.84 -26.90 -46.24
C SER A 747 -13.06 -26.10 -45.72
N THR A 748 -13.22 -26.00 -44.39
CA THR A 748 -14.27 -25.23 -43.72
C THR A 748 -13.81 -23.84 -43.27
N GLY A 749 -12.55 -23.47 -43.55
CA GLY A 749 -11.98 -22.15 -43.24
C GLY A 749 -11.41 -22.00 -41.83
N GLN A 750 -11.22 -23.12 -41.13
CA GLN A 750 -10.64 -23.16 -39.78
C GLN A 750 -9.14 -23.40 -39.85
N ILE A 751 -8.38 -22.94 -38.86
CA ILE A 751 -6.95 -23.26 -38.76
C ILE A 751 -6.77 -24.61 -38.07
N ALA A 752 -6.12 -25.56 -38.74
CA ALA A 752 -5.84 -26.89 -38.22
C ALA A 752 -4.66 -26.88 -37.24
N TYR A 753 -4.87 -26.29 -36.05
CA TYR A 753 -3.90 -26.32 -34.96
C TYR A 753 -3.61 -27.77 -34.54
N PRO A 754 -2.40 -28.09 -34.05
CA PRO A 754 -1.95 -29.47 -33.84
C PRO A 754 -2.51 -30.10 -32.54
N LYS A 755 -3.74 -29.76 -32.15
CA LYS A 755 -4.37 -30.22 -30.90
C LYS A 755 -4.45 -31.74 -30.82
N ARG A 756 -4.88 -32.41 -31.90
CA ARG A 756 -4.93 -33.87 -32.00
C ARG A 756 -3.58 -34.54 -31.70
N ARG A 757 -2.49 -34.01 -32.28
CA ARG A 757 -1.12 -34.48 -32.06
C ARG A 757 -0.67 -34.23 -30.62
N PHE A 758 -0.90 -33.04 -30.09
CA PHE A 758 -0.50 -32.71 -28.71
C PHE A 758 -1.20 -33.60 -27.69
N PHE A 759 -2.50 -33.86 -27.84
CA PHE A 759 -3.23 -34.78 -26.97
C PHE A 759 -2.75 -36.23 -27.13
N GLU A 760 -2.44 -36.69 -28.33
CA GLU A 760 -1.88 -38.03 -28.55
C GLU A 760 -0.52 -38.22 -27.87
N GLU A 761 0.40 -37.25 -28.01
CA GLU A 761 1.69 -37.28 -27.33
C GLU A 761 1.52 -37.20 -25.81
N LEU A 762 0.58 -36.39 -25.31
CA LEU A 762 0.25 -36.28 -23.89
C LEU A 762 -0.30 -37.61 -23.34
N PHE A 763 -1.29 -38.22 -24.01
CA PHE A 763 -1.87 -39.49 -23.59
C PHE A 763 -0.84 -40.60 -23.58
N ARG A 764 0.08 -40.63 -24.54
CA ARG A 764 1.19 -41.57 -24.55
C ARG A 764 2.09 -41.42 -23.32
N VAL A 765 2.39 -40.20 -22.89
CA VAL A 765 3.16 -39.97 -21.65
C VAL A 765 2.39 -40.43 -20.41
N PHE A 766 1.08 -40.19 -20.35
CA PHE A 766 0.25 -40.66 -19.24
C PHE A 766 0.20 -42.19 -19.18
N ASP A 767 -0.03 -42.84 -20.33
CA ASP A 767 -0.08 -44.29 -20.46
C ASP A 767 1.25 -44.95 -20.08
N GLU A 768 2.38 -44.40 -20.54
CA GLU A 768 3.71 -44.93 -20.23
C GLU A 768 4.16 -44.65 -18.77
N SER A 769 3.69 -43.55 -18.16
CA SER A 769 4.05 -43.19 -16.78
C SER A 769 3.13 -43.81 -15.73
N GLY A 770 1.92 -44.23 -16.10
CA GLY A 770 0.88 -44.68 -15.16
C GLY A 770 0.33 -43.56 -14.28
N LYS A 771 0.56 -42.29 -14.64
CA LYS A 771 0.13 -41.11 -13.88
C LYS A 771 -0.72 -40.19 -14.76
N ILE A 772 -1.70 -39.55 -14.12
CA ILE A 772 -2.63 -38.62 -14.75
C ILE A 772 -2.63 -37.32 -13.94
N VAL A 773 -2.66 -36.19 -14.65
CA VAL A 773 -2.81 -34.86 -14.07
C VAL A 773 -3.87 -34.05 -14.81
N PRO A 774 -4.44 -33.00 -14.17
CA PRO A 774 -5.39 -32.12 -14.83
C PRO A 774 -4.81 -31.45 -16.08
N VAL A 775 -5.64 -31.33 -17.13
CA VAL A 775 -5.28 -30.70 -18.41
C VAL A 775 -6.25 -29.56 -18.69
N PHE A 776 -5.74 -28.36 -18.90
CA PHE A 776 -6.49 -27.23 -19.45
C PHE A 776 -6.19 -27.09 -20.94
N SER A 777 -7.21 -26.99 -21.78
CA SER A 777 -7.09 -26.74 -23.22
C SER A 777 -7.74 -25.40 -23.58
N ASP A 778 -6.93 -24.48 -24.10
CA ASP A 778 -7.44 -23.17 -24.51
C ASP A 778 -8.34 -23.26 -25.75
N LYS A 779 -9.53 -22.64 -25.67
CA LYS A 779 -10.58 -22.60 -26.70
C LYS A 779 -11.16 -23.98 -27.08
N HIS A 780 -11.39 -24.21 -28.37
CA HIS A 780 -11.96 -25.43 -28.95
C HIS A 780 -10.99 -26.61 -28.83
N LEU A 781 -11.49 -27.84 -28.71
CA LEU A 781 -10.62 -29.02 -28.55
C LEU A 781 -9.89 -29.43 -29.83
N ALA A 782 -10.50 -29.22 -30.99
CA ALA A 782 -9.91 -29.39 -32.31
C ALA A 782 -10.66 -28.54 -33.35
N ASP A 783 -10.16 -28.48 -34.57
CA ASP A 783 -10.83 -27.82 -35.71
C ASP A 783 -12.04 -28.62 -36.22
N ASN A 784 -12.13 -29.92 -35.96
CA ASN A 784 -13.19 -30.79 -36.47
C ASN A 784 -13.80 -31.68 -35.37
N TRP A 785 -15.01 -32.22 -35.63
CA TRP A 785 -15.73 -33.09 -34.71
C TRP A 785 -15.02 -34.42 -34.45
N ILE A 786 -14.42 -35.04 -35.47
CA ILE A 786 -13.79 -36.37 -35.35
C ILE A 786 -12.67 -36.34 -34.30
N ASP A 787 -11.79 -35.34 -34.38
CA ASP A 787 -10.70 -35.18 -33.43
C ASP A 787 -11.20 -34.72 -32.06
N THR A 788 -12.21 -33.85 -32.01
CA THR A 788 -12.85 -33.43 -30.75
C THR A 788 -13.44 -34.61 -29.99
N GLN A 789 -14.19 -35.47 -30.69
CA GLN A 789 -14.78 -36.67 -30.14
C GLN A 789 -13.69 -37.62 -29.65
N TRP A 790 -12.64 -37.84 -30.45
CA TRP A 790 -11.52 -38.69 -30.06
C TRP A 790 -10.83 -38.18 -28.79
N ILE A 791 -10.53 -36.87 -28.70
CA ILE A 791 -9.91 -36.27 -27.52
C ILE A 791 -10.79 -36.48 -26.28
N TYR A 792 -12.08 -36.17 -26.38
CA TYR A 792 -13.02 -36.29 -25.28
C TYR A 792 -13.18 -37.75 -24.80
N GLU A 793 -13.38 -38.69 -25.73
CA GLU A 793 -13.57 -40.10 -25.41
C GLU A 793 -12.32 -40.73 -24.80
N GLU A 794 -11.13 -40.42 -25.34
CA GLU A 794 -9.87 -40.95 -24.82
C GLU A 794 -9.48 -40.32 -23.48
N ALA A 795 -9.82 -39.05 -23.24
CA ALA A 795 -9.67 -38.41 -21.94
C ALA A 795 -10.61 -39.04 -20.89
N LYS A 796 -11.88 -39.25 -21.25
CA LYS A 796 -12.89 -39.89 -20.39
C LYS A 796 -12.51 -41.32 -20.05
N LYS A 797 -12.06 -42.10 -21.04
CA LYS A 797 -11.61 -43.49 -20.87
C LYS A 797 -10.45 -43.63 -19.88
N ARG A 798 -9.55 -42.64 -19.85
CA ARG A 798 -8.42 -42.58 -18.92
C ARG A 798 -8.78 -41.97 -17.56
N GLY A 799 -9.91 -41.27 -17.46
CA GLY A 799 -10.25 -40.50 -16.26
C GLY A 799 -9.40 -39.23 -16.12
N ILE A 800 -8.98 -38.63 -17.23
CA ILE A 800 -8.22 -37.37 -17.23
C ILE A 800 -9.16 -36.23 -16.85
N PRO A 801 -8.87 -35.46 -15.77
CA PRO A 801 -9.57 -34.20 -15.52
C PRO A 801 -9.24 -33.24 -16.66
N LEU A 802 -10.25 -32.85 -17.42
CA LEU A 802 -10.09 -31.98 -18.60
C LEU A 802 -10.98 -30.74 -18.43
N MET A 803 -10.37 -29.57 -18.57
CA MET A 803 -11.06 -28.28 -18.66
C MET A 803 -10.75 -27.65 -20.02
N ALA A 804 -11.74 -27.07 -20.67
CA ALA A 804 -11.54 -26.34 -21.91
C ALA A 804 -12.47 -25.12 -22.00
N GLY A 805 -12.20 -24.25 -22.97
CA GLY A 805 -13.04 -23.09 -23.28
C GLY A 805 -12.28 -21.77 -23.34
N SER A 806 -13.04 -20.68 -23.41
CA SER A 806 -12.54 -19.32 -23.54
C SER A 806 -12.84 -18.46 -22.32
N SER A 807 -12.25 -17.26 -22.27
CA SER A 807 -12.45 -16.29 -21.19
C SER A 807 -13.77 -15.53 -21.29
N VAL A 808 -14.40 -15.48 -22.47
CA VAL A 808 -15.60 -14.67 -22.75
C VAL A 808 -16.78 -14.95 -21.83
N PRO A 809 -17.12 -16.22 -21.47
CA PRO A 809 -18.20 -16.51 -20.53
C PRO A 809 -18.06 -15.81 -19.17
N GLY A 810 -16.82 -15.66 -18.70
CA GLY A 810 -16.46 -15.06 -17.42
C GLY A 810 -16.15 -13.56 -17.48
N THR A 811 -16.42 -12.90 -18.60
CA THR A 811 -16.19 -11.45 -18.76
C THR A 811 -17.19 -10.60 -17.98
N TRP A 812 -16.89 -9.30 -17.87
CA TRP A 812 -17.87 -8.32 -17.39
C TRP A 812 -19.10 -8.26 -18.30
N ARG A 813 -20.26 -8.01 -17.72
CA ARG A 813 -21.50 -7.88 -18.46
C ARG A 813 -22.13 -6.51 -18.26
N PHE A 814 -22.66 -5.94 -19.35
CA PHE A 814 -23.27 -4.61 -19.32
C PHE A 814 -24.53 -4.53 -20.21
N PRO A 815 -25.70 -4.22 -19.64
CA PRO A 815 -25.97 -4.16 -18.19
C PRO A 815 -25.65 -5.50 -17.50
N GLU A 816 -25.42 -5.48 -16.18
CA GLU A 816 -25.16 -6.69 -15.38
C GLU A 816 -26.39 -7.61 -15.41
N ALA A 817 -26.44 -8.48 -16.41
CA ALA A 817 -27.55 -9.38 -16.65
C ALA A 817 -27.04 -10.76 -17.05
N ASP A 818 -27.66 -11.78 -16.47
CA ASP A 818 -27.47 -13.19 -16.78
C ASP A 818 -28.83 -13.89 -16.80
N LEU A 819 -28.90 -15.06 -17.43
CA LEU A 819 -30.13 -15.86 -17.43
C LEU A 819 -30.34 -16.45 -16.02
N PRO A 820 -31.51 -16.29 -15.38
CA PRO A 820 -31.79 -16.99 -14.14
C PRO A 820 -31.75 -18.51 -14.34
N ARG A 821 -31.13 -19.24 -13.42
CA ARG A 821 -31.06 -20.70 -13.50
C ARG A 821 -32.46 -21.31 -13.47
N GLY A 822 -32.72 -22.24 -14.39
CA GLY A 822 -34.03 -22.86 -14.56
C GLY A 822 -35.05 -22.00 -15.31
N ALA A 823 -34.64 -20.86 -15.88
CA ALA A 823 -35.54 -20.03 -16.69
C ALA A 823 -36.02 -20.79 -17.95
N LYS A 824 -37.29 -20.63 -18.28
CA LYS A 824 -37.84 -21.11 -19.55
C LYS A 824 -37.67 -20.02 -20.60
N ILE A 825 -36.83 -20.30 -21.60
CA ILE A 825 -36.58 -19.43 -22.74
C ILE A 825 -36.77 -20.19 -24.04
N ARG A 826 -37.17 -19.49 -25.10
CA ARG A 826 -37.39 -20.08 -26.43
C ARG A 826 -36.41 -19.59 -27.47
N GLU A 827 -35.77 -18.44 -27.22
CA GLU A 827 -34.92 -17.80 -28.21
C GLU A 827 -33.83 -16.94 -27.57
N ILE A 828 -32.62 -17.02 -28.14
CA ILE A 828 -31.50 -16.11 -27.88
C ILE A 828 -31.04 -15.54 -29.23
N VAL A 829 -30.88 -14.23 -29.31
CA VAL A 829 -30.24 -13.56 -30.44
C VAL A 829 -28.93 -12.96 -29.97
N GLY A 830 -27.84 -13.24 -30.68
CA GLY A 830 -26.51 -12.72 -30.39
C GLY A 830 -25.93 -11.97 -31.58
N VAL A 831 -25.03 -11.02 -31.32
CA VAL A 831 -24.26 -10.31 -32.35
C VAL A 831 -22.78 -10.27 -31.99
N ASN A 832 -21.91 -10.52 -32.96
CA ASN A 832 -20.45 -10.43 -32.84
C ASN A 832 -19.78 -9.92 -34.13
N TYR A 833 -18.44 -9.93 -34.14
CA TYR A 833 -17.58 -9.50 -35.24
C TYR A 833 -16.40 -10.46 -35.44
N GLY A 834 -15.63 -10.29 -36.51
CA GLY A 834 -14.36 -11.01 -36.73
C GLY A 834 -14.48 -12.29 -37.58
N ARG A 835 -13.37 -13.05 -37.65
CA ARG A 835 -13.32 -14.34 -38.36
C ARG A 835 -14.16 -15.39 -37.62
N LEU A 836 -14.91 -16.20 -38.36
CA LEU A 836 -15.82 -17.18 -37.77
C LEU A 836 -15.12 -18.26 -36.93
N ASP A 837 -13.95 -18.73 -37.35
CA ASP A 837 -13.20 -19.75 -36.61
C ASP A 837 -12.84 -19.29 -35.18
N ALA A 838 -12.13 -18.15 -35.07
CA ALA A 838 -11.71 -17.62 -33.78
C ALA A 838 -12.85 -16.91 -33.00
N TYR A 839 -13.54 -15.95 -33.62
CA TYR A 839 -14.51 -15.10 -32.93
C TYR A 839 -15.91 -15.73 -32.90
N GLY A 840 -16.24 -16.62 -33.84
CA GLY A 840 -17.46 -17.41 -33.80
C GLY A 840 -17.44 -18.40 -32.65
N PHE A 841 -16.30 -19.05 -32.35
CA PHE A 841 -16.15 -19.87 -31.15
C PHE A 841 -16.46 -19.11 -29.86
N HIS A 842 -15.85 -17.92 -29.68
CA HIS A 842 -16.10 -17.07 -28.52
C HIS A 842 -17.56 -16.67 -28.37
N ALA A 843 -18.20 -16.32 -29.48
CA ALA A 843 -19.61 -15.94 -29.49
C ALA A 843 -20.51 -17.14 -29.17
N LEU A 844 -20.21 -18.34 -29.69
CA LEU A 844 -20.91 -19.56 -29.33
C LEU A 844 -20.76 -19.88 -27.84
N GLU A 845 -19.58 -19.73 -27.25
CA GLU A 845 -19.39 -19.92 -25.80
C GLU A 845 -20.17 -18.90 -24.96
N ALA A 846 -20.24 -17.65 -25.40
CA ALA A 846 -21.07 -16.63 -24.75
C ALA A 846 -22.55 -17.05 -24.76
N MET A 847 -23.07 -17.47 -25.92
CA MET A 847 -24.45 -17.96 -26.04
C MET A 847 -24.67 -19.22 -25.21
N GLN A 848 -23.71 -20.16 -25.23
CA GLN A 848 -23.77 -21.42 -24.49
C GLN A 848 -23.87 -21.16 -22.98
N SER A 849 -23.13 -20.17 -22.47
CA SER A 849 -23.18 -19.77 -21.04
C SER A 849 -24.55 -19.26 -20.59
N LEU A 850 -25.38 -18.77 -21.52
CA LEU A 850 -26.77 -18.41 -21.26
C LEU A 850 -27.67 -19.63 -21.47
N ALA A 851 -27.51 -20.34 -22.58
CA ALA A 851 -28.35 -21.47 -22.97
C ALA A 851 -28.31 -22.59 -21.91
N GLU A 852 -27.14 -22.95 -21.39
CA GLU A 852 -26.97 -24.06 -20.44
C GLU A 852 -27.67 -23.84 -19.08
N ARG A 853 -28.09 -22.60 -18.79
CA ARG A 853 -28.77 -22.22 -17.54
C ARG A 853 -30.29 -22.42 -17.60
N ARG A 854 -30.84 -22.69 -18.79
CA ARG A 854 -32.28 -22.85 -19.01
C ARG A 854 -32.85 -24.04 -18.24
N ALA A 855 -34.18 -24.09 -18.12
CA ALA A 855 -34.89 -25.23 -17.56
C ALA A 855 -34.49 -26.53 -18.29
N GLY A 856 -33.94 -27.50 -17.55
CA GLY A 856 -33.44 -28.77 -18.09
C GLY A 856 -31.93 -28.84 -18.28
N GLY A 857 -31.23 -27.70 -18.29
CA GLY A 857 -29.78 -27.64 -18.58
C GLY A 857 -29.49 -27.72 -20.07
N GLU A 858 -28.32 -28.24 -20.43
CA GLU A 858 -27.99 -28.51 -21.83
C GLU A 858 -28.59 -29.84 -22.30
N THR A 859 -29.29 -29.81 -23.43
CA THR A 859 -30.11 -30.91 -23.97
C THR A 859 -29.58 -31.48 -25.29
N GLY A 860 -28.58 -30.83 -25.88
CA GLY A 860 -28.02 -31.17 -27.18
C GLY A 860 -28.70 -30.44 -28.32
N VAL A 861 -28.05 -30.48 -29.48
CA VAL A 861 -28.45 -29.73 -30.68
C VAL A 861 -29.09 -30.67 -31.70
N ARG A 862 -30.22 -30.24 -32.28
CA ARG A 862 -30.96 -31.00 -33.29
C ARG A 862 -30.47 -30.67 -34.69
N THR A 863 -30.54 -29.39 -35.06
CA THR A 863 -30.13 -28.90 -36.38
C THR A 863 -29.31 -27.62 -36.26
N VAL A 864 -28.46 -27.41 -37.25
CA VAL A 864 -27.71 -26.16 -37.43
C VAL A 864 -27.82 -25.66 -38.87
N ARG A 865 -27.68 -24.35 -39.06
CA ARG A 865 -27.65 -23.72 -40.37
C ARG A 865 -26.79 -22.46 -40.35
N CYS A 866 -25.96 -22.28 -41.36
CA CYS A 866 -25.15 -21.07 -41.53
C CYS A 866 -25.54 -20.31 -42.80
N LEU A 867 -26.18 -19.15 -42.67
CA LEU A 867 -26.53 -18.29 -43.80
C LEU A 867 -25.48 -17.20 -43.99
N SER A 868 -25.35 -16.66 -45.21
CA SER A 868 -24.38 -15.60 -45.52
C SER A 868 -24.98 -14.56 -46.46
N GLY A 869 -24.45 -13.33 -46.41
CA GLY A 869 -24.89 -12.25 -47.29
C GLY A 869 -26.36 -11.86 -47.05
N GLU A 870 -27.12 -11.62 -48.11
CA GLU A 870 -28.50 -11.16 -48.00
C GLU A 870 -29.47 -12.18 -47.41
N ASP A 871 -29.12 -13.47 -47.46
CA ASP A 871 -29.92 -14.53 -46.84
C ASP A 871 -30.03 -14.36 -45.32
N VAL A 872 -29.07 -13.68 -44.68
CA VAL A 872 -29.11 -13.34 -43.24
C VAL A 872 -30.26 -12.39 -42.92
N TRP A 873 -30.44 -11.37 -43.75
CA TRP A 873 -31.48 -10.37 -43.53
C TRP A 873 -32.85 -10.88 -44.00
N GLU A 874 -32.87 -11.66 -45.07
CA GLU A 874 -34.07 -12.35 -45.54
C GLU A 874 -34.59 -13.36 -44.51
N ALA A 875 -33.69 -14.06 -43.81
CA ALA A 875 -34.06 -14.92 -42.70
C ALA A 875 -34.73 -14.15 -41.55
N GLY A 876 -34.23 -12.95 -41.21
CA GLY A 876 -34.87 -12.06 -40.25
C GLY A 876 -36.27 -11.62 -40.69
N ARG A 877 -36.44 -11.22 -41.95
CA ARG A 877 -37.75 -10.86 -42.54
C ARG A 877 -38.75 -12.02 -42.54
N LYS A 878 -38.25 -13.25 -42.66
CA LYS A 878 -39.04 -14.50 -42.58
C LYS A 878 -39.29 -14.98 -41.14
N GLY A 879 -38.78 -14.27 -40.13
CA GLY A 879 -38.98 -14.61 -38.72
C GLY A 879 -38.14 -15.78 -38.21
N LEU A 880 -37.00 -16.07 -38.84
CA LEU A 880 -36.04 -17.07 -38.34
C LEU A 880 -35.40 -16.61 -37.01
N TYR A 881 -35.26 -15.29 -36.83
CA TYR A 881 -34.93 -14.67 -35.56
C TYR A 881 -35.84 -13.47 -35.29
N ASP A 882 -36.11 -13.21 -34.02
CA ASP A 882 -36.95 -12.10 -33.57
C ASP A 882 -36.22 -10.75 -33.74
N PRO A 883 -36.74 -9.82 -34.58
CA PRO A 883 -36.12 -8.51 -34.76
C PRO A 883 -36.09 -7.69 -33.46
N LEU A 884 -37.02 -7.89 -32.52
CA LEU A 884 -37.02 -7.17 -31.24
C LEU A 884 -35.86 -7.60 -30.33
N LEU A 885 -35.43 -8.87 -30.43
CA LEU A 885 -34.24 -9.33 -29.72
C LEU A 885 -32.98 -8.75 -30.38
N LEU A 886 -32.93 -8.67 -31.71
CA LEU A 886 -31.83 -8.00 -32.41
C LEU A 886 -31.73 -6.52 -32.03
N ASP A 887 -32.86 -5.80 -31.99
CA ASP A 887 -32.91 -4.41 -31.54
C ASP A 887 -32.39 -4.26 -30.10
N ALA A 888 -32.82 -5.14 -29.20
CA ALA A 888 -32.34 -5.15 -27.82
C ALA A 888 -30.83 -5.43 -27.69
N VAL A 889 -30.28 -6.32 -28.53
CA VAL A 889 -28.83 -6.53 -28.61
C VAL A 889 -28.12 -5.23 -29.01
N THR A 890 -28.57 -4.60 -30.09
CA THR A 890 -27.90 -3.38 -30.60
C THR A 890 -28.01 -2.21 -29.64
N ALA A 891 -29.07 -2.13 -28.84
CA ALA A 891 -29.25 -1.14 -27.80
C ALA A 891 -28.28 -1.33 -26.61
N ALA A 892 -27.70 -2.53 -26.44
CA ALA A 892 -26.75 -2.83 -25.37
C ALA A 892 -25.28 -2.55 -25.73
N PHE A 893 -24.99 -2.19 -26.99
CA PHE A 893 -23.63 -1.87 -27.45
C PHE A 893 -23.02 -0.67 -26.70
N ARG A 894 -21.75 -0.77 -26.36
CA ARG A 894 -20.98 0.23 -25.61
C ARG A 894 -19.82 0.78 -26.40
N GLU A 895 -19.05 -0.10 -27.03
CA GLU A 895 -17.86 0.28 -27.80
C GLU A 895 -18.25 0.96 -29.10
N ARG A 896 -19.33 0.49 -29.74
CA ARG A 896 -19.84 1.09 -30.98
C ARG A 896 -21.38 1.11 -31.03
N PRO A 897 -22.02 2.03 -30.28
CA PRO A 897 -23.47 2.19 -30.31
C PRO A 897 -23.94 2.65 -31.70
N LEU A 898 -25.08 2.14 -32.14
CA LEU A 898 -25.73 2.58 -33.37
C LEU A 898 -26.28 4.01 -33.22
N LYS A 899 -26.04 4.86 -34.21
CA LYS A 899 -26.64 6.20 -34.25
C LYS A 899 -28.08 6.13 -34.76
N PRO A 900 -28.93 7.13 -34.44
CA PRO A 900 -30.28 7.21 -34.99
C PRO A 900 -30.29 7.08 -36.53
N GLY A 901 -31.06 6.12 -37.04
CA GLY A 901 -31.18 5.82 -38.47
C GLY A 901 -30.13 4.87 -39.05
N GLU A 902 -29.09 4.50 -38.29
CA GLU A 902 -28.17 3.44 -38.70
C GLU A 902 -28.77 2.06 -38.47
N THR A 903 -28.46 1.11 -39.35
CA THR A 903 -28.81 -0.31 -39.20
C THR A 903 -27.55 -1.16 -39.30
N LEU A 904 -27.55 -2.34 -38.68
CA LEU A 904 -26.45 -3.29 -38.83
C LEU A 904 -26.17 -3.64 -40.30
N ALA A 905 -27.24 -3.83 -41.08
CA ALA A 905 -27.15 -4.09 -42.51
C ALA A 905 -26.44 -2.96 -43.27
N GLY A 906 -26.76 -1.70 -42.96
CA GLY A 906 -26.12 -0.54 -43.61
C GLY A 906 -24.67 -0.30 -43.19
N LEU A 907 -24.25 -0.79 -42.02
CA LEU A 907 -22.90 -0.62 -41.50
C LEU A 907 -21.97 -1.79 -41.82
N ALA A 908 -22.50 -2.94 -42.25
CA ALA A 908 -21.73 -4.12 -42.61
C ALA A 908 -20.70 -3.78 -43.72
N ARG A 909 -19.45 -4.19 -43.51
CA ARG A 909 -18.35 -3.96 -44.48
C ARG A 909 -17.93 -5.21 -45.22
N GLN A 910 -18.44 -6.36 -44.79
CA GLN A 910 -18.26 -7.66 -45.41
C GLN A 910 -19.58 -8.41 -45.30
N ASP A 911 -19.73 -9.51 -46.04
CA ASP A 911 -20.94 -10.32 -45.99
C ASP A 911 -21.21 -10.79 -44.55
N PRO A 912 -22.39 -10.46 -43.98
CA PRO A 912 -22.76 -10.94 -42.67
C PRO A 912 -22.96 -12.46 -42.70
N THR A 913 -22.81 -13.09 -41.55
CA THR A 913 -23.10 -14.52 -41.38
C THR A 913 -24.10 -14.70 -40.25
N LEU A 914 -25.03 -15.65 -40.40
CA LEU A 914 -25.94 -16.07 -39.33
C LEU A 914 -25.68 -17.54 -39.01
N PHE A 915 -25.30 -17.82 -37.77
CA PHE A 915 -25.37 -19.14 -37.18
C PHE A 915 -26.74 -19.32 -36.53
N HIS A 916 -27.55 -20.22 -37.08
CA HIS A 916 -28.84 -20.61 -36.52
C HIS A 916 -28.74 -22.03 -35.97
N ILE A 917 -29.17 -22.20 -34.72
CA ILE A 917 -29.05 -23.44 -33.95
C ILE A 917 -30.42 -23.74 -33.36
N GLU A 918 -30.90 -24.97 -33.56
CA GLU A 918 -32.10 -25.45 -32.89
C GLU A 918 -31.73 -26.61 -31.96
N TYR A 919 -32.01 -26.43 -30.67
CA TYR A 919 -31.78 -27.43 -29.64
C TYR A 919 -32.88 -28.49 -29.65
N THR A 920 -32.58 -29.65 -29.07
CA THR A 920 -33.51 -30.79 -28.98
C THR A 920 -34.78 -30.48 -28.16
N ASP A 921 -34.70 -29.51 -27.24
CA ASP A 921 -35.81 -29.03 -26.41
C ASP A 921 -36.61 -27.89 -27.05
N GLY A 922 -36.22 -27.45 -28.25
CA GLY A 922 -36.88 -26.39 -29.00
C GLY A 922 -36.36 -24.98 -28.72
N LEU A 923 -35.32 -24.79 -27.90
CA LEU A 923 -34.60 -23.50 -27.84
C LEU A 923 -33.99 -23.20 -29.22
N ARG A 924 -34.12 -21.96 -29.67
CA ARG A 924 -33.45 -21.45 -30.87
C ARG A 924 -32.39 -20.42 -30.51
N VAL A 925 -31.23 -20.50 -31.16
CA VAL A 925 -30.16 -19.50 -31.00
C VAL A 925 -29.77 -18.98 -32.39
N SER A 926 -29.80 -17.66 -32.54
CA SER A 926 -29.47 -16.96 -33.77
C SER A 926 -28.33 -15.98 -33.52
N LEU A 927 -27.14 -16.31 -33.98
CA LEU A 927 -25.92 -15.54 -33.76
C LEU A 927 -25.45 -14.90 -35.06
N LEU A 928 -25.49 -13.57 -35.13
CA LEU A 928 -25.12 -12.78 -36.30
C LEU A 928 -23.68 -12.28 -36.17
N THR A 929 -22.80 -12.66 -37.11
CA THR A 929 -21.49 -12.03 -37.25
C THR A 929 -21.56 -10.95 -38.32
N VAL A 930 -21.34 -9.69 -37.93
CA VAL A 930 -21.46 -8.52 -38.83
C VAL A 930 -20.15 -7.72 -38.87
N PRO A 931 -19.15 -8.16 -39.65
CA PRO A 931 -17.83 -7.53 -39.68
C PRO A 931 -17.89 -6.06 -40.11
N GLY A 932 -17.21 -5.19 -39.34
CA GLY A 932 -17.13 -3.76 -39.61
C GLY A 932 -18.29 -2.93 -39.08
N ALA A 933 -19.40 -3.55 -38.63
CA ALA A 933 -20.52 -2.88 -37.97
C ALA A 933 -20.37 -2.84 -36.43
N VAL A 934 -19.81 -3.90 -35.84
CA VAL A 934 -19.74 -4.13 -34.38
C VAL A 934 -18.29 -4.40 -33.94
N ALA A 935 -17.96 -4.12 -32.67
CA ALA A 935 -16.64 -4.32 -32.07
C ALA A 935 -16.68 -5.00 -30.69
N GLU A 936 -17.81 -5.62 -30.35
CA GLU A 936 -18.10 -6.27 -29.07
C GLU A 936 -19.02 -7.49 -29.27
N TRP A 937 -19.22 -8.30 -28.23
CA TRP A 937 -20.16 -9.44 -28.24
C TRP A 937 -21.37 -9.09 -27.37
N ALA A 938 -22.58 -9.32 -27.87
CA ALA A 938 -23.78 -9.07 -27.09
C ALA A 938 -24.88 -10.10 -27.39
N ALA A 939 -25.77 -10.29 -26.43
CA ALA A 939 -26.89 -11.23 -26.51
C ALA A 939 -28.16 -10.63 -25.93
N ALA A 940 -29.30 -11.06 -26.44
CA ALA A 940 -30.60 -10.80 -25.88
C ALA A 940 -31.47 -12.06 -25.88
N TRP A 941 -32.34 -12.16 -24.88
CA TRP A 941 -33.28 -13.26 -24.72
C TRP A 941 -34.59 -12.76 -24.13
N ARG A 942 -35.64 -13.57 -24.29
CA ARG A 942 -36.97 -13.30 -23.74
C ARG A 942 -37.26 -14.21 -22.56
N GLN A 943 -37.72 -13.63 -21.45
CA GLN A 943 -38.13 -14.37 -20.25
C GLN A 943 -39.60 -14.85 -20.36
N GLU A 944 -40.00 -15.73 -19.44
CA GLU A 944 -41.37 -16.30 -19.39
C GLU A 944 -42.45 -15.22 -19.20
N ASP A 945 -42.12 -14.11 -18.53
CA ASP A 945 -43.01 -12.95 -18.35
C ASP A 945 -43.12 -12.06 -19.61
N GLY A 946 -42.44 -12.41 -20.69
CA GLY A 946 -42.39 -11.66 -21.95
C GLY A 946 -41.34 -10.55 -21.99
N SER A 947 -40.68 -10.25 -20.86
CA SER A 947 -39.62 -9.23 -20.79
C SER A 947 -38.40 -9.63 -21.62
N VAL A 948 -37.78 -8.64 -22.26
CA VAL A 948 -36.52 -8.81 -22.99
C VAL A 948 -35.38 -8.32 -22.12
N LYS A 949 -34.33 -9.13 -22.03
CA LYS A 949 -33.06 -8.76 -21.41
C LYS A 949 -31.97 -8.82 -22.47
N ALA A 950 -30.98 -7.94 -22.34
CA ALA A 950 -29.82 -7.90 -23.20
C ALA A 950 -28.57 -7.55 -22.39
N THR A 951 -27.43 -8.04 -22.84
CA THR A 951 -26.13 -7.71 -22.26
C THR A 951 -25.02 -7.80 -23.30
N THR A 952 -24.02 -6.95 -23.15
CA THR A 952 -22.70 -7.05 -23.79
C THR A 952 -21.75 -7.82 -22.89
N PHE A 953 -20.97 -8.74 -23.46
CA PHE A 953 -19.85 -9.45 -22.84
C PHE A 953 -18.58 -8.64 -23.11
N ALA A 954 -18.16 -7.84 -22.14
CA ALA A 954 -17.12 -6.83 -22.31
C ALA A 954 -15.74 -7.37 -21.93
N THR A 955 -14.78 -7.23 -22.85
CA THR A 955 -13.37 -7.56 -22.63
C THR A 955 -12.54 -6.30 -22.38
N GLN A 956 -11.34 -6.48 -21.84
CA GLN A 956 -10.37 -5.40 -21.70
C GLN A 956 -9.37 -5.49 -22.85
N GLU A 957 -9.43 -4.54 -23.79
CA GLU A 957 -8.62 -4.54 -25.02
C GLU A 957 -7.22 -3.92 -24.85
N LEU A 958 -6.90 -3.43 -23.65
CA LEU A 958 -5.58 -2.95 -23.26
C LEU A 958 -4.89 -3.94 -22.33
N ARG A 959 -3.55 -3.92 -22.26
CA ARG A 959 -2.83 -4.70 -21.25
C ARG A 959 -3.32 -4.28 -19.86
N PRO A 960 -3.63 -5.22 -18.96
CA PRO A 960 -3.19 -6.60 -19.01
C PRO A 960 -4.14 -7.58 -19.70
N TYR A 961 -5.26 -7.19 -20.31
CA TYR A 961 -6.30 -8.14 -20.78
C TYR A 961 -6.86 -8.97 -19.61
N PHE A 962 -7.31 -8.29 -18.56
CA PHE A 962 -7.58 -8.92 -17.25
C PHE A 962 -8.70 -9.98 -17.26
N HIS A 963 -9.52 -10.03 -18.30
CA HIS A 963 -10.46 -11.13 -18.52
C HIS A 963 -9.79 -12.51 -18.65
N PHE A 964 -8.52 -12.59 -19.08
CA PHE A 964 -7.74 -13.83 -19.03
C PHE A 964 -7.32 -14.20 -17.60
N ALA A 965 -7.11 -13.23 -16.71
CA ALA A 965 -6.79 -13.49 -15.30
C ALA A 965 -7.97 -14.16 -14.58
N HIS A 966 -9.22 -13.75 -14.87
CA HIS A 966 -10.42 -14.41 -14.35
C HIS A 966 -10.48 -15.89 -14.76
N LEU A 967 -10.20 -16.20 -16.03
CA LEU A 967 -10.12 -17.59 -16.46
C LEU A 967 -8.95 -18.33 -15.81
N LEU A 968 -7.78 -17.68 -15.66
CA LEU A 968 -6.62 -18.27 -14.99
C LEU A 968 -6.94 -18.66 -13.54
N HIS A 969 -7.70 -17.85 -12.80
CA HIS A 969 -8.10 -18.18 -11.43
C HIS A 969 -8.99 -19.43 -11.37
N ASN A 970 -9.91 -19.58 -12.33
CA ASN A 970 -10.70 -20.80 -12.48
C ASN A 970 -9.82 -22.01 -12.81
N ILE A 971 -8.84 -21.86 -13.71
CA ILE A 971 -7.88 -22.91 -14.06
C ILE A 971 -7.03 -23.28 -12.84
N THR A 972 -6.61 -22.32 -12.02
CA THR A 972 -5.86 -22.58 -10.79
C THR A 972 -6.66 -23.44 -9.80
N GLY A 973 -7.94 -23.12 -9.59
CA GLY A 973 -8.83 -23.95 -8.77
C GLY A 973 -8.95 -25.38 -9.33
N PHE A 974 -9.11 -25.51 -10.64
CA PHE A 974 -9.17 -26.79 -11.34
C PHE A 974 -7.87 -27.61 -11.21
N MET A 975 -6.69 -27.00 -11.40
CA MET A 975 -5.40 -27.68 -11.28
C MET A 975 -5.18 -28.27 -9.89
N ARG A 976 -5.67 -27.59 -8.84
CA ARG A 976 -5.55 -28.05 -7.45
C ARG A 976 -6.53 -29.15 -7.08
N THR A 977 -7.75 -29.08 -7.60
CA THR A 977 -8.86 -29.95 -7.17
C THR A 977 -9.14 -31.10 -8.12
N GLY A 978 -8.67 -31.00 -9.37
CA GLY A 978 -9.12 -31.85 -10.48
C GLY A 978 -10.58 -31.61 -10.88
N GLN A 979 -11.27 -30.61 -10.32
CA GLN A 979 -12.68 -30.33 -10.59
C GLN A 979 -12.82 -29.06 -11.42
N ALA A 980 -13.28 -29.19 -12.66
CA ALA A 980 -13.50 -28.05 -13.53
C ALA A 980 -14.75 -27.27 -13.06
N PRO A 981 -14.77 -25.93 -13.16
CA PRO A 981 -15.92 -25.12 -12.77
C PRO A 981 -17.16 -25.42 -13.61
N TRP A 982 -16.98 -25.84 -14.86
CA TRP A 982 -18.02 -26.32 -15.77
C TRP A 982 -17.59 -27.63 -16.43
N PRO A 983 -18.54 -28.48 -16.84
CA PRO A 983 -18.24 -29.73 -17.53
C PRO A 983 -17.57 -29.47 -18.89
N VAL A 984 -16.62 -30.33 -19.27
CA VAL A 984 -15.91 -30.21 -20.57
C VAL A 984 -16.85 -30.42 -21.76
N GLU A 985 -17.95 -31.16 -21.54
CA GLU A 985 -19.04 -31.37 -22.50
C GLU A 985 -19.57 -30.04 -23.08
N ARG A 986 -19.50 -28.95 -22.30
CA ARG A 986 -19.80 -27.60 -22.75
C ARG A 986 -18.96 -27.20 -23.96
N THR A 987 -17.65 -27.34 -23.85
CA THR A 987 -16.74 -26.98 -24.94
C THR A 987 -16.75 -28.01 -26.06
N VAL A 988 -16.96 -29.30 -25.76
CA VAL A 988 -17.19 -30.34 -26.80
C VAL A 988 -18.38 -29.97 -27.68
N LEU A 989 -19.50 -29.53 -27.08
CA LEU A 989 -20.68 -29.09 -27.80
C LEU A 989 -20.38 -27.84 -28.64
N THR A 990 -19.75 -26.82 -28.06
CA THR A 990 -19.36 -25.59 -28.79
C THR A 990 -18.44 -25.88 -29.97
N THR A 991 -17.44 -26.76 -29.80
CA THR A 991 -16.53 -27.14 -30.89
C THR A 991 -17.27 -27.88 -32.00
N GLY A 992 -18.13 -28.85 -31.64
CA GLY A 992 -18.94 -29.58 -32.62
C GLY A 992 -19.95 -28.69 -33.35
N LEU A 993 -20.55 -27.71 -32.63
CA LEU A 993 -21.40 -26.68 -33.22
C LEU A 993 -20.66 -25.87 -34.28
N LEU A 994 -19.46 -25.39 -33.96
CA LEU A 994 -18.65 -24.58 -34.87
C LEU A 994 -18.33 -25.35 -36.16
N ASP A 995 -17.85 -26.59 -36.05
CA ASP A 995 -17.54 -27.45 -37.20
C ASP A 995 -18.79 -27.70 -38.08
N ALA A 996 -19.92 -28.03 -37.46
CA ALA A 996 -21.18 -28.26 -38.18
C ALA A 996 -21.70 -26.98 -38.86
N LEU A 997 -21.61 -25.83 -38.21
CA LEU A 997 -22.01 -24.53 -38.77
C LEU A 997 -21.12 -24.12 -39.95
N LEU A 998 -19.81 -24.32 -39.85
CA LEU A 998 -18.88 -24.02 -40.94
C LEU A 998 -19.00 -25.02 -42.10
N THR A 999 -19.34 -26.27 -41.81
CA THR A 999 -19.74 -27.25 -42.82
C THR A 999 -21.01 -26.82 -43.56
N SER A 1000 -22.04 -26.36 -42.83
CA SER A 1000 -23.26 -25.80 -43.42
C SER A 1000 -22.93 -24.61 -44.34
N ARG A 1001 -22.02 -23.73 -43.91
CA ARG A 1001 -21.56 -22.58 -44.71
C ARG A 1001 -20.92 -23.02 -46.02
N ARG A 1002 -19.94 -23.94 -45.94
CA ARG A 1002 -19.25 -24.51 -47.10
C ARG A 1002 -20.24 -25.13 -48.09
N ASP A 1003 -21.27 -25.77 -47.58
CA ASP A 1003 -22.28 -26.48 -48.38
C ASP A 1003 -23.45 -25.59 -48.84
N GLY A 1004 -23.26 -24.26 -48.84
CA GLY A 1004 -24.20 -23.28 -49.37
C GLY A 1004 -25.34 -22.91 -48.42
N GLY A 1005 -25.13 -23.04 -47.11
CA GLY A 1005 -26.11 -22.70 -46.07
C GLY A 1005 -27.26 -23.70 -45.94
N LYS A 1006 -27.02 -24.96 -46.31
CA LYS A 1006 -27.95 -26.07 -46.09
C LYS A 1006 -28.11 -26.35 -44.60
N GLU A 1007 -29.34 -26.63 -44.19
CA GLU A 1007 -29.61 -27.12 -42.84
C GLU A 1007 -29.00 -28.51 -42.66
N LEU A 1008 -28.37 -28.75 -41.52
CA LEU A 1008 -27.73 -30.02 -41.18
C LEU A 1008 -28.35 -30.57 -39.90
N GLU A 1009 -28.75 -31.85 -39.93
CA GLU A 1009 -29.07 -32.60 -38.72
C GLU A 1009 -27.78 -32.98 -37.99
N THR A 1010 -27.81 -32.95 -36.66
CA THR A 1010 -26.64 -33.18 -35.81
C THR A 1010 -26.87 -34.28 -34.77
N PRO A 1011 -27.19 -35.53 -35.18
CA PRO A 1011 -27.53 -36.61 -34.25
C PRO A 1011 -26.41 -36.96 -33.25
N TRP A 1012 -25.16 -36.58 -33.53
CA TRP A 1012 -24.04 -36.72 -32.59
C TRP A 1012 -24.04 -35.62 -31.51
N LEU A 1013 -24.41 -34.37 -31.84
CA LEU A 1013 -24.56 -33.29 -30.87
C LEU A 1013 -25.85 -33.40 -30.05
N GLY A 1014 -26.91 -33.93 -30.65
CA GLY A 1014 -28.20 -34.14 -29.99
C GLY A 1014 -28.18 -35.13 -28.82
N ARG A 1015 -27.06 -35.82 -28.61
CA ARG A 1015 -26.84 -36.75 -27.48
C ARG A 1015 -26.04 -36.14 -26.34
N ILE A 1016 -25.47 -34.95 -26.53
CA ILE A 1016 -24.67 -34.27 -25.50
C ILE A 1016 -25.63 -33.54 -24.57
N SER A 1017 -25.73 -33.99 -23.33
CA SER A 1017 -26.51 -33.32 -22.30
C SER A 1017 -25.68 -33.19 -21.02
N TYR A 1018 -25.82 -32.07 -20.33
CA TYR A 1018 -25.13 -31.82 -19.07
C TYR A 1018 -25.83 -30.73 -18.26
N GLN A 1019 -25.46 -30.65 -16.98
CA GLN A 1019 -25.80 -29.54 -16.12
C GLN A 1019 -24.50 -28.95 -15.55
N THR A 1020 -24.49 -27.63 -15.40
CA THR A 1020 -23.39 -26.90 -14.79
C THR A 1020 -23.87 -26.24 -13.51
N THR A 1021 -23.05 -26.27 -12.46
CA THR A 1021 -23.27 -25.50 -11.22
C THR A 1021 -22.61 -24.13 -11.27
N TRP A 1022 -21.90 -23.81 -12.35
CA TRP A 1022 -21.24 -22.53 -12.50
C TRP A 1022 -22.27 -21.39 -12.60
N ASP A 1023 -22.07 -20.35 -11.80
CA ASP A 1023 -22.84 -19.12 -11.81
C ASP A 1023 -21.90 -17.97 -12.12
N TRP A 1024 -22.34 -17.12 -13.05
CA TRP A 1024 -21.60 -15.92 -13.38
C TRP A 1024 -21.85 -14.84 -12.31
N HIS A 1025 -20.78 -14.18 -11.90
CA HIS A 1025 -20.81 -13.02 -11.02
C HIS A 1025 -20.02 -11.89 -11.68
N GLN A 1026 -20.54 -10.65 -11.60
CA GLN A 1026 -19.86 -9.48 -12.16
C GLN A 1026 -18.47 -9.33 -11.51
N PRO A 1027 -17.38 -9.39 -12.29
CA PRO A 1027 -16.06 -9.21 -11.73
C PRO A 1027 -15.82 -7.75 -11.29
N PRO A 1028 -14.86 -7.48 -10.37
CA PRO A 1028 -14.46 -6.12 -10.01
C PRO A 1028 -14.03 -5.30 -11.25
N PRO A 1029 -14.09 -3.96 -11.22
CA PRO A 1029 -13.66 -3.13 -12.34
C PRO A 1029 -12.24 -3.49 -12.81
N PRO A 1030 -11.98 -3.51 -14.14
CA PRO A 1030 -10.67 -3.88 -14.66
C PRO A 1030 -9.59 -2.90 -14.17
N PRO A 1031 -8.34 -3.37 -13.95
CA PRO A 1031 -7.23 -2.48 -13.61
C PRO A 1031 -6.92 -1.49 -14.73
N PRO A 1032 -6.21 -0.37 -14.46
CA PRO A 1032 -5.85 0.60 -15.48
C PRO A 1032 -5.14 -0.04 -16.69
N GLY A 1033 -5.66 0.26 -17.88
CA GLY A 1033 -5.13 -0.26 -19.14
C GLY A 1033 -3.78 0.37 -19.51
N ARG A 1034 -2.88 -0.43 -20.07
CA ARG A 1034 -1.57 -0.04 -20.59
C ARG A 1034 -1.50 -0.29 -22.10
N ASN A 1035 -0.76 0.57 -22.81
CA ASN A 1035 -0.61 0.46 -24.25
C ASN A 1035 0.06 -0.87 -24.62
N ILE A 1036 -0.56 -1.59 -25.55
CA ILE A 1036 -0.16 -2.92 -26.05
C ILE A 1036 1.28 -2.91 -26.62
N ARG A 1037 1.77 -1.74 -27.08
CA ARG A 1037 3.09 -1.56 -27.68
C ARG A 1037 4.18 -1.15 -26.70
N ASN A 1038 3.86 -0.52 -25.57
CA ASN A 1038 4.87 -0.09 -24.60
C ASN A 1038 5.26 -1.26 -23.68
N PRO A 1039 6.56 -1.51 -23.41
CA PRO A 1039 7.05 -2.55 -22.51
C PRO A 1039 6.28 -2.61 -21.18
#